data_AF-A0A6C0IUJ7-F1
#
_entry.id   AF-A0A6C0IUJ7-F1
#
_cell.length_a   1.000
_cell.length_b   1.000
_cell.length_c   1.000
_cell.angle_alpha   90.00
_cell.angle_beta   90.00
_cell.angle_gamma   90.00
#
_symmetry.space_group_name_H-M   'P 1'
#
loop_
_entity.id
_entity.type
_entity.pdbx_description
1 polymer ?
#
loop_
_entity_poly.entity_id
_entity_poly.type
_entity_poly.pdbx_seq_one_letter_code
_entity_poly.pdbx_strand_id
1 'polypeptide(L)'
;MSKVINIKEKIIPCLNKLFDSTLKNISNSWYLDNKQSLYKLLIFEDGYLISSESEYPEELENFPSNNEFTNIKIYLEKVTRTSFVSDKESIFKFTFSLNNNVYHYIFKELLNEVDVFNSTQIDSRKRKRSYSTDKIVKKNKKKESDIDWSKMVSASKVRNYLLNDTLIDWLNEYNVTSIDSDISKVKPHSSSTISRFRESDNVDEFTKHIMDQGNVFEKEVIKLLSSKAKIVQASESFQAREVSNFNYTKKLMKEGIPIIFQAVLHDYENNTYGCPDLLVRSDLINSIFNHELLSSTELKNKGYLLGKDYYYVVVDVKHSTLHFNVDFETLRNRDSIPAYKGQLYIYNEALAKIQGHNPMKAFILGKMWSCKDRTGTNFLEKLGVIDYSGFDSNYVQQTKDAVKWILRVRSEGHNWKIKPIPSIPELYPNMNNEKDGQWKDIKKELSDSISEITSLWMCGVKNRSIAHSNNIMCYKDDECCSDLLGFKKGIVSKTLDRIIEINRDDSNIFAPDIIKIDSVDGVNWRTMNESSLEFYLDYETMNSNLGHIIVENDNIGYQDNQFVFQIGIGHTKNGKWCYKSFVAPTNDLLGEVKMINSFWEHVNKIMKEQNKTESHFVHWYCAEPISYKKLQTRISKIGTRIPDKKFVDLYSLFRKEPITINGSLNFSLKSVAKAMNNHRLIKSNWNSKNPCSNGLNAMLLAHKAYKDTKNPMDENNVIMHNIIHYNHIDCKVLWEILTYIRENH
;
A
#
# COMPACT_ATOMS: atom_id res chain seq x y z
N MET A 1 -44.15 28.17 -24.19
CA MET A 1 -44.18 28.39 -22.72
C MET A 1 -45.11 27.43 -21.95
N SER A 2 -46.31 27.03 -22.44
CA SER A 2 -47.29 26.24 -21.66
C SER A 2 -47.00 24.73 -21.45
N LYS A 3 -46.33 24.05 -22.39
CA LYS A 3 -46.00 22.60 -22.26
C LYS A 3 -44.88 22.30 -21.26
N VAL A 4 -43.95 23.23 -21.05
CA VAL A 4 -42.84 23.10 -20.09
C VAL A 4 -43.35 23.25 -18.65
N ILE A 5 -44.42 24.01 -18.45
CA ILE A 5 -45.06 24.22 -17.14
C ILE A 5 -45.77 22.93 -16.67
N ASN A 6 -46.44 22.21 -17.58
CA ASN A 6 -47.25 21.02 -17.27
C ASN A 6 -46.43 19.77 -16.89
N ILE A 7 -45.16 19.70 -17.32
CA ILE A 7 -44.25 18.60 -16.96
C ILE A 7 -43.57 18.85 -15.60
N LYS A 8 -43.26 20.11 -15.27
CA LYS A 8 -42.71 20.50 -13.96
C LYS A 8 -43.62 20.09 -12.79
N GLU A 9 -44.94 20.18 -12.96
CA GLU A 9 -45.90 19.83 -11.91
C GLU A 9 -46.01 18.31 -11.65
N LYS A 10 -45.70 17.47 -12.64
CA LYS A 10 -45.80 15.99 -12.52
C LYS A 10 -44.53 15.32 -12.00
N ILE A 11 -43.34 15.84 -12.35
CA ILE A 11 -42.04 15.17 -12.09
C ILE A 11 -41.42 15.58 -10.74
N ILE A 12 -41.58 16.84 -10.31
CA ILE A 12 -40.93 17.39 -9.09
C ILE A 12 -41.37 16.68 -7.79
N PRO A 13 -42.65 16.36 -7.55
CA PRO A 13 -43.07 15.64 -6.33
C PRO A 13 -42.48 14.22 -6.23
N CYS A 14 -42.29 13.56 -7.38
CA CYS A 14 -41.75 12.21 -7.49
C CYS A 14 -40.25 12.17 -7.16
N LEU A 15 -39.48 13.15 -7.64
CA LEU A 15 -38.06 13.33 -7.33
C LEU A 15 -37.82 13.62 -5.85
N ASN A 16 -38.65 14.47 -5.23
CA ASN A 16 -38.54 14.79 -3.80
C ASN A 16 -38.74 13.56 -2.89
N LYS A 17 -39.58 12.60 -3.28
CA LYS A 17 -39.83 11.38 -2.50
C LYS A 17 -38.70 10.34 -2.64
N LEU A 18 -38.00 10.34 -3.78
CA LEU A 18 -36.89 9.41 -4.07
C LEU A 18 -35.56 9.83 -3.42
N PHE A 19 -35.33 11.13 -3.18
CA PHE A 19 -34.01 11.71 -2.84
C PHE A 19 -33.89 12.32 -1.41
N ASP A 20 -34.80 12.00 -0.48
CA ASP A 20 -34.95 12.65 0.84
C ASP A 20 -33.93 12.21 1.91
N SER A 21 -32.62 12.35 1.63
CA SER A 21 -31.47 12.37 2.57
C SER A 21 -30.54 11.15 2.72
N THR A 22 -30.86 9.92 2.27
CA THR A 22 -29.84 8.85 2.18
C THR A 22 -30.04 7.98 0.95
N LEU A 23 -28.96 7.75 0.19
CA LEU A 23 -28.97 6.92 -1.03
C LEU A 23 -29.15 5.42 -0.76
N LYS A 24 -29.63 5.05 0.45
CA LYS A 24 -29.94 3.67 0.84
C LYS A 24 -31.16 3.10 0.10
N ASN A 25 -31.96 3.93 -0.57
CA ASN A 25 -33.23 3.53 -1.20
C ASN A 25 -33.35 3.86 -2.71
N ILE A 26 -32.23 4.01 -3.42
CA ILE A 26 -32.26 4.05 -4.90
C ILE A 26 -32.69 2.69 -5.53
N SER A 27 -32.90 1.67 -4.68
CA SER A 27 -33.52 0.39 -5.00
C SER A 27 -35.01 0.47 -5.37
N ASN A 28 -35.77 1.50 -4.96
CA ASN A 28 -37.21 1.62 -5.25
C ASN A 28 -37.51 2.80 -6.21
N SER A 29 -37.46 2.53 -7.52
CA SER A 29 -37.61 3.50 -8.63
C SER A 29 -39.03 3.60 -9.24
N TRP A 30 -40.06 3.20 -8.49
CA TRP A 30 -41.45 3.11 -8.95
C TRP A 30 -42.38 4.12 -8.27
N TYR A 31 -43.31 4.71 -9.02
CA TYR A 31 -44.24 5.74 -8.55
C TYR A 31 -45.65 5.55 -9.11
N LEU A 32 -46.68 5.59 -8.25
CA LEU A 32 -48.09 5.58 -8.64
C LEU A 32 -48.71 6.96 -8.38
N ASP A 33 -49.36 7.54 -9.39
CA ASP A 33 -50.00 8.86 -9.26
C ASP A 33 -51.42 8.77 -8.67
N ASN A 34 -52.02 9.93 -8.37
CA ASN A 34 -53.32 10.04 -7.72
C ASN A 34 -54.50 9.56 -8.59
N LYS A 35 -54.26 9.29 -9.88
CA LYS A 35 -55.20 8.66 -10.83
C LYS A 35 -54.86 7.18 -11.06
N GLN A 36 -54.00 6.62 -10.21
CA GLN A 36 -53.50 5.25 -10.27
C GLN A 36 -52.73 4.88 -11.55
N SER A 37 -52.14 5.87 -12.24
CA SER A 37 -51.21 5.59 -13.34
C SER A 37 -49.81 5.32 -12.80
N LEU A 38 -49.17 4.26 -13.30
CA LEU A 38 -47.88 3.78 -12.81
C LEU A 38 -46.71 4.28 -13.68
N TYR A 39 -45.62 4.68 -13.03
CA TYR A 39 -44.42 5.24 -13.68
C TYR A 39 -43.13 4.66 -13.09
N LYS A 40 -42.12 4.46 -13.96
CA LYS A 40 -40.78 4.00 -13.58
C LYS A 40 -39.73 5.06 -13.93
N LEU A 41 -38.91 5.40 -12.94
CA LEU A 41 -37.87 6.43 -13.05
C LEU A 41 -36.51 5.81 -13.35
N LEU A 42 -35.85 6.32 -14.39
CA LEU A 42 -34.51 5.90 -14.81
C LEU A 42 -33.55 7.08 -14.67
N ILE A 43 -32.63 6.97 -13.72
CA ILE A 43 -31.71 8.06 -13.32
C ILE A 43 -30.31 7.76 -13.85
N PHE A 44 -29.73 8.73 -14.54
CA PHE A 44 -28.40 8.63 -15.14
C PHE A 44 -27.46 9.70 -14.54
N GLU A 45 -26.29 9.32 -14.02
CA GLU A 45 -25.18 10.24 -13.66
C GLU A 45 -24.06 9.99 -14.68
N ASP A 46 -23.59 11.04 -15.34
CA ASP A 46 -22.52 10.96 -16.35
C ASP A 46 -22.80 9.93 -17.48
N GLY A 47 -24.07 9.82 -17.89
CA GLY A 47 -24.55 8.89 -18.92
C GLY A 47 -24.73 7.45 -18.45
N TYR A 48 -24.41 7.14 -17.19
CA TYR A 48 -24.54 5.82 -16.59
C TYR A 48 -25.79 5.72 -15.71
N LEU A 49 -26.59 4.67 -15.90
CA LEU A 49 -27.80 4.42 -15.09
C LEU A 49 -27.38 4.06 -13.65
N ILE A 50 -27.82 4.86 -12.68
CA ILE A 50 -27.51 4.69 -11.25
C ILE A 50 -28.72 4.23 -10.42
N SER A 51 -29.92 4.21 -11.00
CA SER A 51 -31.12 3.64 -10.37
C SER A 51 -31.27 2.14 -10.60
N SER A 52 -31.80 1.40 -9.62
CA SER A 52 -32.07 -0.05 -9.72
C SER A 52 -32.89 -0.42 -10.97
N GLU A 53 -32.49 -1.46 -11.69
CA GLU A 53 -33.30 -2.06 -12.76
C GLU A 53 -34.44 -2.95 -12.23
N SER A 54 -34.48 -3.22 -10.92
CA SER A 54 -35.28 -4.28 -10.29
C SER A 54 -36.72 -4.36 -10.79
N GLU A 55 -37.19 -5.61 -10.84
CA GLU A 55 -38.58 -5.96 -11.12
C GLU A 55 -39.51 -5.53 -9.97
N TYR A 56 -40.82 -5.53 -10.24
CA TYR A 56 -41.93 -4.91 -9.48
C TYR A 56 -41.81 -4.97 -7.94
N PRO A 57 -42.33 -3.96 -7.18
CA PRO A 57 -42.24 -3.94 -5.72
C PRO A 57 -43.03 -5.07 -5.04
N GLU A 58 -42.44 -5.72 -4.02
CA GLU A 58 -42.90 -6.97 -3.36
C GLU A 58 -44.21 -6.85 -2.51
N GLU A 59 -44.76 -5.65 -2.28
CA GLU A 59 -46.02 -5.46 -1.53
C GLU A 59 -47.25 -5.52 -2.47
N LEU A 60 -47.77 -6.74 -2.68
CA LEU A 60 -48.76 -7.06 -3.73
C LEU A 60 -50.25 -6.80 -3.38
N GLU A 61 -50.62 -6.32 -2.20
CA GLU A 61 -52.06 -6.24 -1.82
C GLU A 61 -52.80 -4.96 -2.28
N ASN A 62 -52.13 -3.90 -2.75
CA ASN A 62 -52.75 -2.56 -2.89
C ASN A 62 -52.70 -1.86 -4.27
N PHE A 63 -52.37 -2.55 -5.37
CA PHE A 63 -52.18 -1.89 -6.68
C PHE A 63 -53.12 -2.40 -7.79
N PRO A 64 -53.50 -1.55 -8.78
CA PRO A 64 -54.54 -1.84 -9.77
C PRO A 64 -54.13 -2.94 -10.77
N SER A 65 -55.10 -3.77 -11.15
CA SER A 65 -54.96 -5.10 -11.77
C SER A 65 -54.32 -5.19 -13.17
N ASN A 66 -54.06 -4.06 -13.84
CA ASN A 66 -53.76 -4.07 -15.27
C ASN A 66 -52.30 -3.79 -15.66
N ASN A 67 -51.41 -3.60 -14.68
CA ASN A 67 -49.94 -3.68 -14.84
C ASN A 67 -49.29 -2.84 -15.98
N GLU A 68 -49.93 -1.81 -16.54
CA GLU A 68 -49.30 -0.90 -17.52
C GLU A 68 -48.58 0.28 -16.84
N PHE A 69 -47.37 0.65 -17.30
CA PHE A 69 -46.58 1.77 -16.77
C PHE A 69 -45.77 2.53 -17.84
N THR A 70 -45.35 3.77 -17.53
CA THR A 70 -44.57 4.64 -18.44
C THR A 70 -43.20 5.02 -17.86
N ASN A 71 -42.15 5.05 -18.70
CA ASN A 71 -40.76 5.36 -18.30
C ASN A 71 -40.41 6.84 -18.42
N ILE A 72 -39.70 7.38 -17.43
CA ILE A 72 -39.19 8.75 -17.42
C ILE A 72 -37.67 8.72 -17.16
N LYS A 73 -36.88 9.28 -18.09
CA LYS A 73 -35.41 9.34 -18.02
C LYS A 73 -34.95 10.70 -17.48
N ILE A 74 -34.00 10.67 -16.56
CA ILE A 74 -33.48 11.85 -15.89
C ILE A 74 -31.95 11.81 -15.92
N TYR A 75 -31.33 12.82 -16.50
CA TYR A 75 -29.87 12.95 -16.59
C TYR A 75 -29.39 13.98 -15.58
N LEU A 76 -28.65 13.51 -14.59
CA LEU A 76 -28.08 14.32 -13.54
C LEU A 76 -26.70 14.78 -13.94
N GLU A 77 -26.53 16.09 -13.96
CA GLU A 77 -25.21 16.70 -14.08
C GLU A 77 -24.69 16.89 -12.65
N LYS A 78 -23.63 16.16 -12.30
CA LYS A 78 -22.95 16.39 -11.03
C LYS A 78 -22.24 17.73 -11.08
N VAL A 79 -22.47 18.57 -10.10
CA VAL A 79 -21.94 19.93 -10.05
C VAL A 79 -21.44 20.29 -8.66
N THR A 80 -20.85 21.48 -8.57
CA THR A 80 -20.45 22.03 -7.28
C THR A 80 -21.63 22.66 -6.58
N ARG A 81 -21.58 22.73 -5.25
CA ARG A 81 -22.48 23.57 -4.45
C ARG A 81 -22.58 24.99 -4.99
N THR A 82 -21.48 25.56 -5.48
CA THR A 82 -21.44 26.93 -6.01
C THR A 82 -22.19 27.02 -7.32
N SER A 83 -21.90 26.17 -8.30
CA SER A 83 -22.68 26.03 -9.54
C SER A 83 -24.14 25.72 -9.21
N PHE A 84 -24.40 24.82 -8.27
CA PHE A 84 -25.72 24.46 -7.77
C PHE A 84 -26.46 25.63 -7.10
N VAL A 85 -25.78 26.57 -6.41
CA VAL A 85 -26.39 27.77 -5.78
C VAL A 85 -26.54 28.90 -6.79
N SER A 86 -25.58 29.07 -7.71
CA SER A 86 -25.56 30.15 -8.71
C SER A 86 -26.34 29.82 -9.98
N ASP A 87 -26.59 28.55 -10.28
CA ASP A 87 -27.31 28.09 -11.46
C ASP A 87 -28.78 28.47 -11.33
N LYS A 88 -29.17 29.54 -12.02
CA LYS A 88 -30.56 30.01 -12.01
C LYS A 88 -31.43 29.28 -13.04
N GLU A 89 -30.84 28.40 -13.85
CA GLU A 89 -31.51 27.83 -15.02
C GLU A 89 -32.01 26.38 -14.83
N SER A 90 -31.61 25.68 -13.76
CA SER A 90 -32.02 24.28 -13.56
C SER A 90 -33.47 24.03 -13.14
N ILE A 91 -34.06 22.98 -13.74
CA ILE A 91 -35.39 22.42 -13.42
C ILE A 91 -35.40 21.73 -12.05
N PHE A 92 -34.32 21.05 -11.65
CA PHE A 92 -34.23 20.38 -10.35
C PHE A 92 -32.81 20.35 -9.80
N LYS A 93 -32.69 20.29 -8.48
CA LYS A 93 -31.45 20.34 -7.72
C LYS A 93 -31.56 19.42 -6.52
N PHE A 94 -30.67 18.46 -6.37
CA PHE A 94 -30.60 17.71 -5.11
C PHE A 94 -29.18 17.52 -4.63
N THR A 95 -29.11 17.29 -3.34
CA THR A 95 -27.87 17.06 -2.67
C THR A 95 -27.99 15.78 -1.87
N PHE A 96 -27.05 14.87 -2.03
CA PHE A 96 -27.02 13.69 -1.19
C PHE A 96 -25.62 13.44 -0.68
N SER A 97 -25.55 12.87 0.51
CA SER A 97 -24.30 12.63 1.20
C SER A 97 -23.91 11.17 1.06
N LEU A 98 -22.75 10.88 0.46
CA LEU A 98 -22.09 9.57 0.56
C LEU A 98 -20.71 9.76 1.15
N ASN A 99 -20.44 9.05 2.25
CA ASN A 99 -19.16 9.14 2.94
C ASN A 99 -18.76 10.61 3.19
N ASN A 100 -19.77 11.41 3.54
CA ASN A 100 -19.82 12.87 3.78
C ASN A 100 -19.48 13.80 2.62
N ASN A 101 -19.15 13.26 1.45
CA ASN A 101 -19.22 14.08 0.26
C ASN A 101 -20.69 14.35 0.00
N VAL A 102 -21.03 15.63 0.15
CA VAL A 102 -22.29 16.21 -0.21
C VAL A 102 -22.20 16.46 -1.71
N TYR A 103 -22.80 15.56 -2.48
CA TYR A 103 -22.80 15.62 -3.92
C TYR A 103 -24.00 16.43 -4.38
N HIS A 104 -23.76 17.47 -5.18
CA HIS A 104 -24.77 18.35 -5.71
C HIS A 104 -25.04 17.98 -7.16
N TYR A 105 -26.30 17.77 -7.51
CA TYR A 105 -26.70 17.46 -8.87
C TYR A 105 -27.74 18.44 -9.32
N ILE A 106 -27.60 18.93 -10.54
CA ILE A 106 -28.58 19.78 -11.19
C ILE A 106 -29.12 19.08 -12.44
N PHE A 107 -30.38 19.34 -12.72
CA PHE A 107 -31.09 18.88 -13.89
C PHE A 107 -31.55 20.12 -14.65
N LYS A 108 -30.82 20.51 -15.69
CA LYS A 108 -31.02 21.82 -16.32
C LYS A 108 -32.24 21.88 -17.21
N GLU A 109 -32.37 20.96 -18.14
CA GLU A 109 -33.43 20.96 -19.16
C GLU A 109 -33.79 19.54 -19.58
N LEU A 110 -35.03 19.34 -20.05
CA LEU A 110 -35.38 18.18 -20.89
C LEU A 110 -34.85 18.48 -22.30
N LEU A 111 -33.57 18.21 -22.52
CA LEU A 111 -32.96 18.31 -23.84
C LEU A 111 -33.48 17.17 -24.73
N ASN A 112 -33.75 17.47 -26.02
CA ASN A 112 -34.03 16.42 -27.00
C ASN A 112 -32.82 15.47 -27.06
N GLU A 113 -33.08 14.17 -27.18
CA GLU A 113 -32.13 13.05 -26.97
C GLU A 113 -30.76 13.17 -27.66
N VAL A 114 -30.59 14.07 -28.62
CA VAL A 114 -29.44 14.16 -29.54
C VAL A 114 -28.33 15.12 -29.06
N ASP A 115 -28.63 16.20 -28.34
CA ASP A 115 -27.63 17.24 -28.00
C ASP A 115 -26.78 16.92 -26.74
N VAL A 116 -27.28 16.09 -25.81
CA VAL A 116 -26.58 15.70 -24.57
C VAL A 116 -25.52 14.63 -24.80
N PHE A 117 -25.80 13.71 -25.73
CA PHE A 117 -24.99 12.52 -25.96
C PHE A 117 -23.61 12.84 -26.58
N ASN A 118 -23.49 13.96 -27.30
CA ASN A 118 -22.23 14.40 -27.92
C ASN A 118 -21.31 15.19 -26.96
N SER A 119 -21.84 15.88 -25.95
CA SER A 119 -21.06 16.66 -24.98
C SER A 119 -20.54 15.83 -23.80
N THR A 120 -21.18 14.68 -23.51
CA THR A 120 -20.86 13.81 -22.36
C THR A 120 -20.06 12.55 -22.72
N GLN A 121 -19.81 12.28 -24.01
CA GLN A 121 -19.17 11.04 -24.47
C GLN A 121 -17.64 10.97 -24.39
N ILE A 122 -16.91 11.99 -23.93
CA ILE A 122 -15.43 11.93 -23.95
C ILE A 122 -14.87 10.85 -23.01
N ASP A 123 -15.60 10.39 -21.98
CA ASP A 123 -14.92 9.56 -20.97
C ASP A 123 -15.58 8.32 -20.39
N SER A 124 -16.71 7.88 -20.90
CA SER A 124 -17.45 6.83 -20.23
C SER A 124 -17.36 5.48 -20.98
N ARG A 125 -16.13 4.96 -21.07
CA ARG A 125 -15.76 3.76 -21.84
C ARG A 125 -16.17 2.46 -21.15
N LYS A 126 -17.18 1.77 -21.70
CA LYS A 126 -17.09 0.38 -22.26
C LYS A 126 -18.46 -0.30 -22.32
N ARG A 127 -19.12 -0.26 -23.48
CA ARG A 127 -19.66 -1.46 -24.16
C ARG A 127 -19.42 -1.33 -25.67
N LYS A 128 -19.13 -2.46 -26.31
CA LYS A 128 -18.41 -2.65 -27.58
C LYS A 128 -19.09 -2.06 -28.84
N ARG A 129 -18.23 -1.68 -29.81
CA ARG A 129 -18.37 -1.74 -31.30
C ARG A 129 -19.57 -0.98 -31.90
N SER A 130 -19.44 -0.09 -32.88
CA SER A 130 -18.77 -0.27 -34.18
C SER A 130 -18.67 1.11 -34.86
N TYR A 131 -17.52 1.43 -35.46
CA TYR A 131 -17.37 2.64 -36.29
C TYR A 131 -17.76 2.33 -37.73
N SER A 132 -18.90 2.85 -38.17
CA SER A 132 -19.17 3.35 -39.53
C SER A 132 -20.50 4.10 -39.43
N THR A 133 -20.69 5.31 -39.95
CA THR A 133 -20.23 5.83 -41.24
C THR A 133 -20.12 7.35 -41.20
N ASP A 134 -19.15 7.84 -41.96
CA ASP A 134 -18.86 9.23 -42.31
C ASP A 134 -20.09 10.12 -42.58
N LYS A 135 -19.97 11.42 -42.30
CA LYS A 135 -19.79 12.41 -43.38
C LYS A 135 -19.24 13.77 -42.90
N ILE A 136 -17.98 13.98 -43.30
CA ILE A 136 -17.40 15.18 -43.92
C ILE A 136 -17.21 16.42 -43.04
N VAL A 137 -16.03 16.48 -42.41
CA VAL A 137 -15.18 17.66 -42.54
C VAL A 137 -13.86 17.19 -43.14
N LYS A 138 -13.44 17.85 -44.23
CA LYS A 138 -12.30 17.48 -45.07
C LYS A 138 -11.05 17.18 -44.23
N LYS A 139 -10.68 15.89 -44.21
CA LYS A 139 -9.37 15.39 -43.78
C LYS A 139 -8.29 16.05 -44.64
N ASN A 140 -7.56 17.00 -44.06
CA ASN A 140 -6.13 17.05 -44.36
C ASN A 140 -5.50 15.83 -43.71
N LYS A 141 -5.34 14.75 -44.49
CA LYS A 141 -4.59 13.54 -44.13
C LYS A 141 -3.13 13.93 -43.83
N LYS A 142 -2.84 14.34 -42.61
CA LYS A 142 -1.55 14.03 -41.98
C LYS A 142 -1.78 12.73 -41.20
N LYS A 143 -1.02 11.69 -41.55
CA LYS A 143 -0.96 10.41 -40.82
C LYS A 143 -0.80 10.69 -39.31
N GLU A 144 -1.85 10.53 -38.51
CA GLU A 144 -1.64 10.20 -37.10
C GLU A 144 -1.06 8.78 -37.09
N SER A 145 0.15 8.63 -36.58
CA SER A 145 0.80 7.34 -36.41
C SER A 145 -0.03 6.53 -35.43
N ASP A 146 -0.50 5.35 -35.85
CA ASP A 146 -1.17 4.38 -34.98
C ASP A 146 -0.19 4.01 -33.85
N ILE A 147 -0.45 4.46 -32.62
CA ILE A 147 0.47 4.26 -31.49
C ILE A 147 0.40 2.79 -31.05
N ASP A 148 1.53 2.09 -31.12
CA ASP A 148 1.64 0.71 -30.64
C ASP A 148 1.79 0.67 -29.10
N TRP A 149 0.64 0.65 -28.40
CA TRP A 149 0.58 0.60 -26.94
C TRP A 149 1.22 -0.65 -26.32
N SER A 150 1.46 -1.71 -27.09
CA SER A 150 2.19 -2.89 -26.60
C SER A 150 3.69 -2.59 -26.38
N LYS A 151 4.22 -1.57 -27.07
CA LYS A 151 5.58 -1.09 -26.91
C LYS A 151 5.70 0.06 -25.92
N MET A 152 4.58 0.66 -25.51
CA MET A 152 4.58 1.71 -24.49
C MET A 152 4.69 1.13 -23.07
N VAL A 153 5.62 1.64 -22.26
CA VAL A 153 5.86 1.23 -20.87
C VAL A 153 5.39 2.32 -19.93
N SER A 154 4.48 1.99 -19.00
CA SER A 154 4.04 2.98 -18.00
C SER A 154 5.14 3.22 -16.97
N ALA A 155 5.23 4.43 -16.45
CA ALA A 155 6.21 4.81 -15.44
C ALA A 155 6.14 3.94 -14.17
N SER A 156 4.97 3.40 -13.82
CA SER A 156 4.81 2.47 -12.71
C SER A 156 5.39 1.07 -12.96
N LYS A 157 5.58 0.65 -14.21
CA LYS A 157 6.04 -0.71 -14.56
C LYS A 157 7.53 -0.95 -14.33
N VAL A 158 8.34 0.09 -14.17
CA VAL A 158 9.78 -0.08 -13.84
C VAL A 158 10.02 -0.46 -12.36
N ARG A 159 8.96 -0.48 -11.53
CA ARG A 159 9.05 -0.69 -10.08
C ARG A 159 9.81 -1.95 -9.70
N ASN A 160 9.40 -3.10 -10.22
CA ASN A 160 9.93 -4.39 -9.75
C ASN A 160 11.40 -4.58 -10.13
N TYR A 161 11.79 -4.15 -11.32
CA TYR A 161 13.21 -4.09 -11.70
C TYR A 161 14.04 -3.25 -10.74
N LEU A 162 13.59 -2.02 -10.43
CA LEU A 162 14.30 -1.11 -9.52
C LEU A 162 14.31 -1.55 -8.06
N LEU A 163 13.43 -2.49 -7.69
CA LEU A 163 13.39 -3.15 -6.38
C LEU A 163 14.06 -4.53 -6.39
N ASN A 164 14.70 -4.94 -7.50
CA ASN A 164 15.34 -6.23 -7.69
C ASN A 164 14.39 -7.43 -7.49
N ASP A 165 13.16 -7.36 -8.00
CA ASP A 165 12.19 -8.47 -7.98
C ASP A 165 11.49 -8.65 -9.33
N THR A 166 12.30 -8.77 -10.39
CA THR A 166 11.89 -8.87 -11.79
C THR A 166 11.02 -10.08 -12.11
N LEU A 167 11.10 -11.16 -11.32
CA LEU A 167 10.23 -12.33 -11.46
C LEU A 167 8.75 -11.94 -11.42
N ILE A 168 8.37 -10.97 -10.58
CA ILE A 168 6.99 -10.49 -10.46
C ILE A 168 6.48 -9.88 -11.78
N ASP A 169 7.34 -9.22 -12.57
CA ASP A 169 6.92 -8.67 -13.87
C ASP A 169 6.53 -9.79 -14.84
N TRP A 170 7.30 -10.87 -14.88
CA TRP A 170 7.04 -12.02 -15.73
C TRP A 170 5.81 -12.80 -15.26
N LEU A 171 5.67 -13.05 -13.96
CA LEU A 171 4.48 -13.70 -13.38
C LEU A 171 3.20 -12.91 -13.72
N ASN A 172 3.24 -11.59 -13.61
CA ASN A 172 2.12 -10.71 -13.95
C ASN A 172 1.82 -10.69 -15.46
N GLU A 173 2.84 -10.60 -16.31
CA GLU A 173 2.67 -10.47 -17.75
C GLU A 173 2.03 -11.73 -18.36
N TYR A 174 2.34 -12.90 -17.81
CA TYR A 174 1.85 -14.21 -18.28
C TYR A 174 0.81 -14.87 -17.36
N ASN A 175 0.43 -14.23 -16.25
CA ASN A 175 -0.53 -14.74 -15.27
C ASN A 175 -0.21 -16.18 -14.81
N VAL A 176 1.03 -16.38 -14.37
CA VAL A 176 1.58 -17.71 -14.03
C VAL A 176 1.14 -18.12 -12.63
N THR A 177 0.14 -19.00 -12.52
CA THR A 177 -0.47 -19.38 -11.23
C THR A 177 0.10 -20.65 -10.60
N SER A 178 1.09 -21.29 -11.23
CA SER A 178 1.81 -22.46 -10.71
C SER A 178 3.20 -22.53 -11.33
N ILE A 179 4.18 -23.07 -10.60
CA ILE A 179 5.55 -23.27 -11.09
C ILE A 179 5.64 -24.24 -12.28
N ASP A 180 4.61 -25.05 -12.52
CA ASP A 180 4.52 -26.02 -13.61
C ASP A 180 3.76 -25.50 -14.84
N SER A 181 3.36 -24.22 -14.83
CA SER A 181 2.60 -23.64 -15.95
C SER A 181 3.44 -23.58 -17.24
N ASP A 182 2.92 -24.15 -18.34
CA ASP A 182 3.49 -23.94 -19.67
C ASP A 182 2.97 -22.62 -20.26
N ILE A 183 3.85 -21.62 -20.32
CA ILE A 183 3.52 -20.29 -20.85
C ILE A 183 3.90 -20.08 -22.32
N SER A 184 4.46 -21.10 -22.99
CA SER A 184 4.99 -20.97 -24.37
C SER A 184 3.93 -20.51 -25.39
N LYS A 185 2.66 -20.82 -25.12
CA LYS A 185 1.50 -20.45 -25.95
C LYS A 185 0.70 -19.27 -25.37
N VAL A 186 1.09 -18.75 -24.22
CA VAL A 186 0.38 -17.66 -23.55
C VAL A 186 0.76 -16.34 -24.20
N LYS A 187 -0.25 -15.59 -24.65
CA LYS A 187 -0.02 -14.24 -25.17
C LYS A 187 0.25 -13.28 -24.00
N PRO A 188 1.26 -12.39 -24.13
CA PRO A 188 1.58 -11.41 -23.09
C PRO A 188 0.37 -10.50 -22.84
N HIS A 189 0.03 -10.24 -21.58
CA HIS A 189 -1.17 -9.47 -21.21
C HIS A 189 -1.20 -8.08 -21.87
N SER A 190 -0.03 -7.44 -22.02
CA SER A 190 0.16 -6.15 -22.70
C SER A 190 -0.21 -6.17 -24.19
N SER A 191 -0.25 -7.34 -24.84
CA SER A 191 -0.69 -7.50 -26.23
C SER A 191 -2.21 -7.60 -26.40
N SER A 192 -2.96 -7.72 -25.31
CA SER A 192 -4.42 -7.80 -25.38
C SER A 192 -5.03 -6.41 -25.70
N THR A 193 -5.82 -6.34 -26.77
CA THR A 193 -6.52 -5.12 -27.23
C THR A 193 -7.65 -4.69 -26.28
N ILE A 194 -8.02 -5.56 -25.34
CA ILE A 194 -9.01 -5.28 -24.31
C ILE A 194 -8.21 -4.88 -23.08
N SER A 195 -8.22 -3.58 -22.73
CA SER A 195 -7.90 -3.21 -21.35
C SER A 195 -8.98 -3.83 -20.48
N ARG A 196 -8.80 -5.06 -20.02
CA ARG A 196 -9.54 -5.48 -18.85
C ARG A 196 -8.94 -4.63 -17.74
N PHE A 197 -9.68 -3.61 -17.35
CA PHE A 197 -9.67 -3.18 -15.96
C PHE A 197 -10.07 -4.45 -15.23
N ARG A 198 -9.07 -5.25 -14.84
CA ARG A 198 -9.29 -6.15 -13.74
C ARG A 198 -9.34 -5.18 -12.57
N GLU A 199 -10.54 -4.96 -12.03
CA GLU A 199 -10.60 -4.76 -10.59
C GLU A 199 -9.67 -5.81 -10.00
N SER A 200 -8.76 -5.35 -9.15
CA SER A 200 -7.79 -6.22 -8.55
C SER A 200 -8.52 -7.12 -7.57
N ASP A 201 -9.20 -8.15 -8.09
CA ASP A 201 -9.95 -9.12 -7.30
C ASP A 201 -9.05 -9.86 -6.30
N ASN A 202 -7.71 -9.72 -6.45
CA ASN A 202 -6.68 -10.33 -5.63
C ASN A 202 -5.64 -9.34 -5.05
N VAL A 203 -5.97 -8.06 -4.85
CA VAL A 203 -5.10 -7.20 -4.01
C VAL A 203 -5.39 -7.49 -2.54
N ASP A 204 -4.35 -7.84 -1.80
CA ASP A 204 -4.49 -8.11 -0.37
C ASP A 204 -5.01 -6.87 0.37
N GLU A 205 -5.70 -7.12 1.48
CA GLU A 205 -6.42 -6.10 2.23
C GLU A 205 -5.51 -4.98 2.77
N PHE A 206 -4.24 -5.30 3.06
CA PHE A 206 -3.24 -4.31 3.47
C PHE A 206 -2.91 -3.37 2.33
N THR A 207 -2.54 -3.94 1.19
CA THR A 207 -2.19 -3.16 0.01
C THR A 207 -3.35 -2.27 -0.41
N LYS A 208 -4.60 -2.79 -0.39
CA LYS A 208 -5.80 -1.99 -0.66
C LYS A 208 -5.93 -0.82 0.34
N HIS A 209 -5.79 -1.09 1.63
CA HIS A 209 -5.86 -0.05 2.65
C HIS A 209 -4.80 1.06 2.44
N ILE A 210 -3.56 0.69 2.13
CA ILE A 210 -2.48 1.67 1.86
C ILE A 210 -2.79 2.50 0.62
N MET A 211 -3.32 1.89 -0.44
CA MET A 211 -3.76 2.62 -1.65
C MET A 211 -4.87 3.62 -1.33
N ASP A 212 -5.87 3.21 -0.54
CA ASP A 212 -6.98 4.07 -0.13
C ASP A 212 -6.48 5.25 0.73
N GLN A 213 -5.57 5.01 1.68
CA GLN A 213 -4.93 6.08 2.46
C GLN A 213 -4.07 7.00 1.59
N GLY A 214 -3.42 6.46 0.56
CA GLY A 214 -2.74 7.23 -0.49
C GLY A 214 -3.67 8.24 -1.15
N ASN A 215 -4.82 7.77 -1.64
CA ASN A 215 -5.82 8.59 -2.30
C ASN A 215 -6.40 9.67 -1.37
N VAL A 216 -6.64 9.35 -0.11
CA VAL A 216 -7.10 10.31 0.91
C VAL A 216 -6.04 11.39 1.14
N PHE A 217 -4.77 10.99 1.29
CA PHE A 217 -3.67 11.91 1.50
C PHE A 217 -3.44 12.84 0.32
N GLU A 218 -3.44 12.31 -0.90
CA GLU A 218 -3.34 13.10 -2.13
C GLU A 218 -4.43 14.18 -2.19
N LYS A 219 -5.69 13.80 -1.98
CA LYS A 219 -6.83 14.74 -2.01
C LYS A 219 -6.68 15.89 -1.01
N GLU A 220 -6.26 15.61 0.22
CA GLU A 220 -6.03 16.67 1.21
C GLU A 220 -4.82 17.54 0.86
N VAL A 221 -3.75 16.98 0.28
CA VAL A 221 -2.64 17.78 -0.26
C VAL A 221 -3.12 18.72 -1.36
N ILE A 222 -3.94 18.25 -2.31
CA ILE A 222 -4.50 19.11 -3.37
C ILE A 222 -5.36 20.23 -2.78
N LYS A 223 -6.22 19.91 -1.82
CA LYS A 223 -7.05 20.90 -1.12
C LYS A 223 -6.19 21.97 -0.45
N LEU A 224 -5.11 21.59 0.24
CA LEU A 224 -4.19 22.54 0.86
C LEU A 224 -3.41 23.38 -0.15
N LEU A 225 -2.98 22.79 -1.27
CA LEU A 225 -2.26 23.54 -2.32
C LEU A 225 -3.19 24.49 -3.09
N SER A 226 -4.49 24.17 -3.18
CA SER A 226 -5.48 25.01 -3.87
C SER A 226 -5.70 26.39 -3.24
N SER A 227 -5.37 26.54 -1.95
CA SER A 227 -5.38 27.85 -1.28
C SER A 227 -4.14 28.70 -1.61
N LYS A 228 -3.06 28.07 -2.10
CA LYS A 228 -1.78 28.72 -2.42
C LYS A 228 -1.65 29.07 -3.90
N ALA A 229 -2.19 28.25 -4.79
CA ALA A 229 -2.10 28.46 -6.23
C ALA A 229 -3.29 27.83 -6.98
N LYS A 230 -3.58 28.35 -8.18
CA LYS A 230 -4.58 27.75 -9.07
C LYS A 230 -4.13 26.35 -9.49
N ILE A 231 -4.99 25.36 -9.24
CA ILE A 231 -4.81 23.97 -9.66
C ILE A 231 -5.87 23.62 -10.72
N VAL A 232 -5.45 22.92 -11.77
CA VAL A 232 -6.38 22.33 -12.76
C VAL A 232 -6.04 20.85 -12.92
N GLN A 233 -7.05 19.98 -12.79
CA GLN A 233 -6.91 18.55 -13.06
C GLN A 233 -6.94 18.29 -14.57
N ALA A 234 -5.98 17.53 -15.08
CA ALA A 234 -5.88 17.23 -16.50
C ALA A 234 -6.52 15.88 -16.89
N SER A 235 -6.57 14.92 -15.95
CA SER A 235 -7.12 13.59 -16.16
C SER A 235 -7.37 12.87 -14.85
N GLU A 236 -7.95 11.67 -14.94
CA GLU A 236 -7.82 10.63 -13.92
C GLU A 236 -6.60 9.74 -14.23
N SER A 237 -5.91 9.24 -13.20
CA SER A 237 -4.68 8.45 -13.36
C SER A 237 -4.81 7.21 -14.27
N PHE A 238 -5.98 6.58 -14.31
CA PHE A 238 -6.26 5.42 -15.17
C PHE A 238 -6.39 5.76 -16.67
N GLN A 239 -6.50 7.05 -17.00
CA GLN A 239 -6.59 7.58 -18.35
C GLN A 239 -5.22 7.99 -18.91
N ALA A 240 -4.12 7.52 -18.30
CA ALA A 240 -2.75 7.85 -18.71
C ALA A 240 -2.38 7.41 -20.15
N ARG A 241 -3.25 6.66 -20.84
CA ARG A 241 -3.09 6.31 -22.27
C ARG A 241 -3.84 7.26 -23.22
N GLU A 242 -4.62 8.19 -22.69
CA GLU A 242 -5.50 9.01 -23.52
C GLU A 242 -4.75 10.17 -24.18
N VAL A 243 -4.65 10.11 -25.50
CA VAL A 243 -3.99 11.15 -26.31
C VAL A 243 -4.70 12.50 -26.15
N SER A 244 -6.02 12.52 -25.96
CA SER A 244 -6.78 13.73 -25.65
C SER A 244 -6.30 14.39 -24.35
N ASN A 245 -6.07 13.61 -23.30
CA ASN A 245 -5.64 14.10 -21.99
C ASN A 245 -4.17 14.56 -22.02
N PHE A 246 -3.32 13.88 -22.80
CA PHE A 246 -1.97 14.36 -23.11
C PHE A 246 -1.99 15.73 -23.82
N ASN A 247 -2.86 15.89 -24.83
CA ASN A 247 -3.02 17.16 -25.54
C ASN A 247 -3.60 18.25 -24.63
N TYR A 248 -4.52 17.90 -23.73
CA TYR A 248 -5.06 18.81 -22.74
C TYR A 248 -3.99 19.27 -21.74
N THR A 249 -3.14 18.36 -21.27
CA THR A 249 -1.96 18.69 -20.43
C THR A 249 -1.07 19.73 -21.13
N LYS A 250 -0.74 19.51 -22.42
CA LYS A 250 0.04 20.49 -23.21
C LYS A 250 -0.65 21.85 -23.31
N LYS A 251 -1.98 21.87 -23.47
CA LYS A 251 -2.76 23.11 -23.50
C LYS A 251 -2.62 23.87 -22.18
N LEU A 252 -2.82 23.19 -21.04
CA LEU A 252 -2.70 23.79 -19.70
C LEU A 252 -1.28 24.34 -19.44
N MET A 253 -0.24 23.63 -19.88
CA MET A 253 1.15 24.10 -19.78
C MET A 253 1.38 25.38 -20.60
N LYS A 254 0.82 25.47 -21.81
CA LYS A 254 0.90 26.68 -22.66
C LYS A 254 0.11 27.86 -22.09
N GLU A 255 -1.02 27.59 -21.45
CA GLU A 255 -1.81 28.59 -20.73
C GLU A 255 -1.12 29.06 -19.45
N GLY A 256 -0.17 28.28 -18.93
CA GLY A 256 0.65 28.66 -17.79
C GLY A 256 -0.01 28.41 -16.45
N ILE A 257 -0.85 27.38 -16.35
CA ILE A 257 -1.49 26.99 -15.10
C ILE A 257 -0.41 26.71 -14.03
N PRO A 258 -0.49 27.33 -12.83
CA PRO A 258 0.50 27.15 -11.76
C PRO A 258 0.78 25.69 -11.40
N ILE A 259 -0.27 24.91 -11.18
CA ILE A 259 -0.20 23.50 -10.82
C ILE A 259 -1.17 22.72 -11.71
N ILE A 260 -0.66 21.71 -12.40
CA ILE A 260 -1.48 20.76 -13.17
C ILE A 260 -1.50 19.45 -12.39
N PHE A 261 -2.69 19.07 -11.92
CA PHE A 261 -2.90 17.83 -11.17
C PHE A 261 -3.23 16.68 -12.12
N GLN A 262 -2.61 15.51 -11.91
CA GLN A 262 -2.77 14.31 -12.74
C GLN A 262 -2.56 14.60 -14.23
N ALA A 263 -1.40 15.18 -14.54
CA ALA A 263 -0.98 15.52 -15.90
C ALA A 263 -0.61 14.26 -16.70
N VAL A 264 -1.19 14.06 -17.88
CA VAL A 264 -0.80 12.93 -18.74
C VAL A 264 0.45 13.29 -19.53
N LEU A 265 1.46 12.42 -19.48
CA LEU A 265 2.74 12.57 -20.19
C LEU A 265 3.00 11.35 -21.07
N HIS A 266 3.20 11.58 -22.37
CA HIS A 266 3.61 10.56 -23.33
C HIS A 266 4.97 10.91 -23.93
N ASP A 267 5.87 9.93 -23.95
CA ASP A 267 7.15 9.97 -24.64
C ASP A 267 7.20 8.84 -25.68
N TYR A 268 6.84 9.17 -26.91
CA TYR A 268 6.77 8.21 -28.01
C TYR A 268 8.14 7.76 -28.52
N GLU A 269 9.21 8.52 -28.26
CA GLU A 269 10.56 8.13 -28.72
C GLU A 269 11.19 7.12 -27.76
N ASN A 270 11.00 7.32 -26.45
CA ASN A 270 11.46 6.38 -25.43
C ASN A 270 10.45 5.24 -25.18
N ASN A 271 9.30 5.28 -25.84
CA ASN A 271 8.16 4.39 -25.63
C ASN A 271 7.70 4.32 -24.16
N THR A 272 7.60 5.47 -23.50
CA THR A 272 7.17 5.55 -22.10
C THR A 272 6.00 6.51 -21.93
N TYR A 273 5.22 6.31 -20.87
CA TYR A 273 4.11 7.19 -20.53
C TYR A 273 3.78 7.14 -19.04
N GLY A 274 2.99 8.10 -18.57
CA GLY A 274 2.29 7.98 -17.30
C GLY A 274 1.66 9.29 -16.86
N CYS A 275 1.33 9.35 -15.58
CA CYS A 275 0.56 10.44 -14.99
C CYS A 275 1.19 10.81 -13.64
N PRO A 276 2.11 11.80 -13.59
CA PRO A 276 2.55 12.38 -12.32
C PRO A 276 1.41 12.98 -11.53
N ASP A 277 1.52 12.98 -10.20
CA ASP A 277 0.52 13.58 -9.33
C ASP A 277 0.44 15.09 -9.59
N LEU A 278 1.58 15.80 -9.66
CA LEU A 278 1.64 17.25 -9.92
C LEU A 278 2.72 17.63 -10.93
N LEU A 279 2.38 18.57 -11.82
CA LEU A 279 3.33 19.45 -12.49
C LEU A 279 3.23 20.84 -11.88
N VAL A 280 4.35 21.37 -11.38
CA VAL A 280 4.41 22.68 -10.73
C VAL A 280 5.32 23.60 -11.54
N ARG A 281 4.90 24.85 -11.76
CA ARG A 281 5.75 25.85 -12.42
C ARG A 281 6.99 26.15 -11.58
N SER A 282 8.15 26.19 -12.24
CA SER A 282 9.45 26.38 -11.61
C SER A 282 9.54 27.71 -10.86
N ASP A 283 8.97 28.78 -11.40
CA ASP A 283 8.98 30.13 -10.80
C ASP A 283 8.08 30.26 -9.56
N LEU A 284 7.22 29.27 -9.29
CA LEU A 284 6.29 29.26 -8.15
C LEU A 284 6.61 28.20 -7.11
N ILE A 285 7.43 27.19 -7.43
CA ILE A 285 7.63 26.04 -6.54
C ILE A 285 8.21 26.44 -5.18
N ASN A 286 9.19 27.34 -5.16
CA ASN A 286 9.82 27.78 -3.92
C ASN A 286 8.84 28.51 -3.00
N SER A 287 7.94 29.33 -3.56
CA SER A 287 6.94 30.07 -2.78
C SER A 287 5.78 29.19 -2.33
N ILE A 288 5.33 28.24 -3.16
CA ILE A 288 4.27 27.28 -2.80
C ILE A 288 4.68 26.44 -1.58
N PHE A 289 5.91 25.96 -1.54
CA PHE A 289 6.41 25.10 -0.45
C PHE A 289 7.22 25.84 0.61
N ASN A 290 7.40 27.16 0.47
CA ASN A 290 8.15 27.99 1.40
C ASN A 290 9.57 27.46 1.71
N HIS A 291 10.25 26.98 0.67
CA HIS A 291 11.58 26.38 0.74
C HIS A 291 12.34 26.59 -0.57
N GLU A 292 13.65 26.79 -0.52
CA GLU A 292 14.48 26.83 -1.73
C GLU A 292 14.65 25.41 -2.29
N LEU A 293 13.84 25.06 -3.29
CA LEU A 293 13.87 23.76 -3.99
C LEU A 293 14.64 23.85 -5.33
N LEU A 294 14.56 25.01 -5.96
CA LEU A 294 15.34 25.37 -7.15
C LEU A 294 16.16 26.62 -6.85
N SER A 295 17.44 26.57 -7.22
CA SER A 295 18.36 27.70 -7.05
C SER A 295 18.06 28.84 -8.03
N SER A 296 18.56 30.04 -7.72
CA SER A 296 18.41 31.22 -8.59
C SER A 296 18.95 31.05 -10.01
N THR A 297 19.91 30.15 -10.24
CA THR A 297 20.42 29.81 -11.58
C THR A 297 19.46 28.90 -12.32
N GLU A 298 18.91 27.89 -11.65
CA GLU A 298 17.94 26.96 -12.23
C GLU A 298 16.62 27.64 -12.60
N LEU A 299 16.21 28.65 -11.83
CA LEU A 299 15.01 29.45 -12.10
C LEU A 299 15.13 30.34 -13.35
N LYS A 300 16.34 30.57 -13.88
CA LYS A 300 16.55 31.35 -15.11
C LYS A 300 16.29 30.54 -16.38
N ASN A 301 16.18 29.21 -16.28
CA ASN A 301 15.91 28.37 -17.43
C ASN A 301 14.46 28.56 -17.92
N LYS A 302 14.27 28.37 -19.23
CA LYS A 302 13.00 28.63 -19.91
C LYS A 302 12.40 27.36 -20.50
N GLY A 303 11.07 27.28 -20.53
CA GLY A 303 10.35 26.30 -21.32
C GLY A 303 10.32 26.73 -22.79
N TYR A 304 11.42 26.56 -23.52
CA TYR A 304 11.60 27.05 -24.89
C TYR A 304 10.46 26.63 -25.84
N LEU A 305 9.99 25.38 -25.75
CA LEU A 305 8.89 24.88 -26.61
C LEU A 305 7.51 25.34 -26.14
N LEU A 306 7.39 25.85 -24.91
CA LEU A 306 6.18 26.50 -24.41
C LEU A 306 6.13 28.00 -24.73
N GLY A 307 7.28 28.60 -25.08
CA GLY A 307 7.43 30.05 -25.22
C GLY A 307 7.22 30.78 -23.88
N LYS A 308 7.68 30.20 -22.78
CA LYS A 308 7.53 30.74 -21.42
C LYS A 308 8.87 30.94 -20.74
N ASP A 309 8.96 31.95 -19.87
CA ASP A 309 10.14 32.24 -19.05
C ASP A 309 10.25 31.35 -17.79
N TYR A 310 9.44 30.28 -17.73
CA TYR A 310 9.47 29.23 -16.71
C TYR A 310 9.31 27.88 -17.39
N TYR A 311 9.52 26.82 -16.63
CA TYR A 311 9.28 25.43 -17.00
C TYR A 311 8.47 24.74 -15.90
N TYR A 312 8.05 23.51 -16.12
CA TYR A 312 7.39 22.68 -15.12
C TYR A 312 8.37 21.65 -14.55
N VAL A 313 8.17 21.33 -13.28
CA VAL A 313 8.85 20.25 -12.56
C VAL A 313 7.82 19.29 -11.98
N VAL A 314 8.22 18.04 -11.80
CA VAL A 314 7.34 16.99 -11.27
C VAL A 314 7.39 16.96 -9.75
N VAL A 315 6.23 16.92 -9.10
CA VAL A 315 6.08 16.63 -7.67
C VAL A 315 5.13 15.46 -7.51
N ASP A 316 5.62 14.35 -6.94
CA ASP A 316 4.84 13.14 -6.70
C ASP A 316 4.45 13.05 -5.21
N VAL A 317 3.19 12.79 -4.92
CA VAL A 317 2.64 12.71 -3.57
C VAL A 317 2.61 11.26 -3.14
N LYS A 318 3.16 10.95 -1.96
CA LYS A 318 3.23 9.59 -1.43
C LYS A 318 2.82 9.55 0.03
N HIS A 319 1.90 8.65 0.38
CA HIS A 319 1.55 8.34 1.77
C HIS A 319 2.64 7.50 2.44
N SER A 320 3.84 8.06 2.55
CA SER A 320 5.02 7.43 3.13
C SER A 320 5.85 8.46 3.87
N THR A 321 6.54 8.02 4.92
CA THR A 321 7.55 8.85 5.61
C THR A 321 8.79 8.97 4.72
N LEU A 322 9.23 10.20 4.47
CA LEU A 322 10.48 10.46 3.75
C LEU A 322 11.68 10.30 4.69
N HIS A 323 12.61 9.42 4.33
CA HIS A 323 13.84 9.21 5.07
C HIS A 323 14.99 9.93 4.37
N PHE A 324 15.38 11.09 4.89
CA PHE A 324 16.41 11.92 4.30
C PHE A 324 17.82 11.39 4.59
N ASN A 325 18.74 11.71 3.68
CA ASN A 325 20.17 11.64 3.90
C ASN A 325 20.62 12.75 4.86
N VAL A 326 21.91 12.72 5.22
CA VAL A 326 22.48 13.69 6.16
C VAL A 326 22.49 15.13 5.64
N ASP A 327 22.39 15.30 4.32
CA ASP A 327 22.22 16.60 3.63
C ASP A 327 20.85 17.23 3.86
N PHE A 328 19.87 16.46 4.34
CA PHE A 328 18.49 16.88 4.56
C PHE A 328 17.78 17.38 3.28
N GLU A 329 18.23 16.90 2.12
CA GLU A 329 17.71 17.24 0.80
C GLU A 329 17.37 15.99 -0.01
N THR A 330 18.33 15.06 -0.12
CA THR A 330 18.15 13.82 -0.88
C THR A 330 17.62 12.68 -0.02
N LEU A 331 17.04 11.66 -0.65
CA LEU A 331 16.40 10.53 0.04
C LEU A 331 17.27 9.27 0.07
N ARG A 332 17.23 8.57 1.21
CA ARG A 332 17.82 7.23 1.37
C ARG A 332 17.18 6.25 0.41
N ASN A 333 17.99 5.38 -0.21
CA ASN A 333 17.54 4.30 -1.09
C ASN A 333 16.97 3.12 -0.29
N ARG A 334 15.80 3.33 0.34
CA ARG A 334 15.07 2.32 1.11
C ARG A 334 13.61 2.26 0.67
N ASP A 335 12.94 1.15 1.00
CA ASP A 335 11.52 0.93 0.70
C ASP A 335 11.21 1.12 -0.80
N SER A 336 10.20 1.92 -1.14
CA SER A 336 9.79 2.19 -2.52
C SER A 336 10.57 3.33 -3.19
N ILE A 337 11.47 4.02 -2.49
CA ILE A 337 12.17 5.21 -3.04
C ILE A 337 12.93 4.89 -4.34
N PRO A 338 13.68 3.77 -4.47
CA PRO A 338 14.33 3.42 -5.74
C PRO A 338 13.36 3.35 -6.92
N ALA A 339 12.18 2.75 -6.72
CA ALA A 339 11.14 2.69 -7.74
C ALA A 339 10.56 4.06 -8.09
N TYR A 340 10.33 4.92 -7.10
CA TYR A 340 9.83 6.27 -7.32
C TYR A 340 10.83 7.14 -8.10
N LYS A 341 12.14 6.98 -7.85
CA LYS A 341 13.19 7.65 -8.64
C LYS A 341 13.10 7.28 -10.11
N GLY A 342 12.94 6.00 -10.47
CA GLY A 342 12.78 5.66 -11.89
C GLY A 342 11.45 6.10 -12.50
N GLN A 343 10.36 6.03 -11.75
CA GLN A 343 9.06 6.55 -12.19
C GLN A 343 9.14 8.05 -12.51
N LEU A 344 9.73 8.84 -11.61
CA LEU A 344 9.91 10.28 -11.77
C LEU A 344 10.86 10.63 -12.92
N TYR A 345 11.89 9.81 -13.17
CA TYR A 345 12.78 10.00 -14.31
C TYR A 345 12.03 9.88 -15.65
N ILE A 346 11.13 8.91 -15.77
CA ILE A 346 10.26 8.76 -16.96
C ILE A 346 9.40 10.01 -17.16
N TYR A 347 8.84 10.57 -16.09
CA TYR A 347 8.07 11.81 -16.18
C TYR A 347 8.93 12.99 -16.63
N ASN A 348 10.15 13.12 -16.08
CA ASN A 348 11.07 14.19 -16.47
C ASN A 348 11.48 14.12 -17.94
N GLU A 349 11.78 12.92 -18.47
CA GLU A 349 12.11 12.75 -19.89
C GLU A 349 10.95 13.15 -20.81
N ALA A 350 9.73 12.70 -20.49
CA ALA A 350 8.54 13.08 -21.24
C ALA A 350 8.28 14.59 -21.17
N LEU A 351 8.40 15.18 -19.98
CA LEU A 351 8.20 16.60 -19.74
C LEU A 351 9.22 17.45 -20.50
N ALA A 352 10.49 17.03 -20.51
CA ALA A 352 11.57 17.70 -21.22
C ALA A 352 11.26 17.88 -22.71
N LYS A 353 10.69 16.86 -23.36
CA LYS A 353 10.29 16.91 -24.77
C LYS A 353 9.11 17.83 -25.04
N ILE A 354 8.22 18.00 -24.06
CA ILE A 354 7.06 18.90 -24.19
C ILE A 354 7.51 20.36 -24.06
N GLN A 355 8.39 20.65 -23.10
CA GLN A 355 8.74 22.03 -22.75
C GLN A 355 10.08 22.53 -23.31
N GLY A 356 10.92 21.65 -23.83
CA GLY A 356 12.24 21.97 -24.39
C GLY A 356 13.33 22.17 -23.35
N HIS A 357 13.10 21.78 -22.09
CA HIS A 357 14.05 21.88 -21.00
C HIS A 357 13.89 20.69 -20.05
N ASN A 358 14.98 19.97 -19.78
CA ASN A 358 15.00 18.91 -18.79
C ASN A 358 15.49 19.47 -17.45
N PRO A 359 14.65 19.48 -16.40
CA PRO A 359 15.07 20.00 -15.10
C PRO A 359 16.14 19.14 -14.42
N MET A 360 16.31 17.87 -14.83
CA MET A 360 17.19 16.88 -14.17
C MET A 360 16.95 16.77 -12.65
N LYS A 361 15.80 17.26 -12.18
CA LYS A 361 15.33 17.21 -10.80
C LYS A 361 13.85 16.88 -10.76
N ALA A 362 13.43 16.15 -9.74
CA ALA A 362 12.04 15.89 -9.42
C ALA A 362 11.88 15.86 -7.90
N PHE A 363 10.63 15.92 -7.42
CA PHE A 363 10.37 16.02 -5.98
C PHE A 363 9.35 14.99 -5.53
N ILE A 364 9.50 14.54 -4.29
CA ILE A 364 8.52 13.69 -3.60
C ILE A 364 8.02 14.42 -2.37
N LEU A 365 6.70 14.50 -2.22
CA LEU A 365 6.03 14.94 -1.01
C LEU A 365 5.57 13.73 -0.22
N GLY A 366 5.96 13.63 1.05
CA GLY A 366 5.57 12.53 1.92
C GLY A 366 4.82 13.00 3.16
N LYS A 367 3.97 12.14 3.73
CA LYS A 367 3.13 12.45 4.91
C LYS A 367 3.90 12.86 6.16
N MET A 368 5.15 12.46 6.27
CA MET A 368 6.06 12.77 7.38
C MET A 368 7.49 12.76 6.83
N TRP A 369 8.45 13.24 7.61
CA TRP A 369 9.87 13.10 7.30
C TRP A 369 10.70 12.70 8.52
N SER A 370 11.87 12.12 8.27
CA SER A 370 12.88 11.84 9.29
C SER A 370 14.29 12.05 8.75
N CYS A 371 15.18 12.55 9.60
CA CYS A 371 16.59 12.74 9.33
C CYS A 371 17.40 12.60 10.62
N LYS A 372 18.29 11.60 10.67
CA LYS A 372 18.97 11.19 11.91
C LYS A 372 17.91 10.91 12.99
N ASP A 373 18.02 11.56 14.14
CA ASP A 373 17.08 11.41 15.27
C ASP A 373 15.91 12.41 15.24
N ARG A 374 15.82 13.25 14.20
CA ARG A 374 14.73 14.22 14.04
C ARG A 374 13.63 13.67 13.15
N THR A 375 12.39 14.01 13.48
CA THR A 375 11.19 13.69 12.71
C THR A 375 10.31 14.92 12.60
N GLY A 376 9.63 15.10 11.46
CA GLY A 376 8.62 16.13 11.28
C GLY A 376 7.32 15.55 10.74
N THR A 377 6.21 16.13 11.20
CA THR A 377 4.83 15.73 10.85
C THR A 377 4.18 16.69 9.88
N ASN A 378 4.68 17.92 9.74
CA ASN A 378 4.21 18.86 8.73
C ASN A 378 4.73 18.46 7.34
N PHE A 379 3.88 17.85 6.54
CA PHE A 379 4.23 17.33 5.21
C PHE A 379 4.38 18.40 4.13
N LEU A 380 4.01 19.65 4.39
CA LEU A 380 4.29 20.76 3.48
C LEU A 380 5.64 21.46 3.76
N GLU A 381 6.30 21.12 4.87
CA GLU A 381 7.56 21.73 5.29
C GLU A 381 8.75 21.28 4.41
N LYS A 382 8.72 20.04 3.92
CA LYS A 382 9.85 19.41 3.22
C LYS A 382 9.43 18.48 2.09
N LEU A 383 10.11 18.62 0.97
CA LEU A 383 10.04 17.71 -0.17
C LEU A 383 11.39 16.99 -0.28
N GLY A 384 11.35 15.70 -0.62
CA GLY A 384 12.54 14.95 -0.99
C GLY A 384 12.96 15.29 -2.41
N VAL A 385 14.20 15.70 -2.60
CA VAL A 385 14.76 16.01 -3.92
C VAL A 385 15.34 14.74 -4.53
N ILE A 386 15.00 14.51 -5.81
CA ILE A 386 15.65 13.52 -6.66
C ILE A 386 16.52 14.28 -7.66
N ASP A 387 17.83 14.13 -7.54
CA ASP A 387 18.81 14.86 -8.35
C ASP A 387 19.50 13.92 -9.34
N TYR A 388 19.02 13.90 -10.59
CA TYR A 388 19.56 13.04 -11.65
C TYR A 388 20.88 13.56 -12.22
N SER A 389 21.30 14.78 -11.87
CA SER A 389 22.60 15.34 -12.27
C SER A 389 23.72 15.01 -11.29
N GLY A 390 23.38 14.82 -10.01
CA GLY A 390 24.30 14.49 -8.93
C GLY A 390 23.98 13.14 -8.28
N PHE A 391 23.40 13.19 -7.07
CA PHE A 391 23.32 12.04 -6.16
C PHE A 391 22.57 10.82 -6.75
N ASP A 392 21.53 11.06 -7.55
CA ASP A 392 20.66 10.02 -8.12
C ASP A 392 20.93 9.73 -9.61
N SER A 393 22.09 10.18 -10.12
CA SER A 393 22.49 9.98 -11.52
C SER A 393 22.50 8.51 -11.97
N ASN A 394 22.76 7.57 -11.06
CA ASN A 394 22.71 6.13 -11.36
C ASN A 394 21.32 5.67 -11.81
N TYR A 395 20.24 6.33 -11.38
CA TYR A 395 18.87 5.96 -11.74
C TYR A 395 18.52 6.28 -13.19
N VAL A 396 19.27 7.16 -13.85
CA VAL A 396 19.11 7.43 -15.29
C VAL A 396 19.29 6.14 -16.10
N GLN A 397 20.41 5.45 -15.91
CA GLN A 397 20.70 4.23 -16.64
C GLN A 397 19.84 3.06 -16.15
N GLN A 398 19.67 2.91 -14.83
CA GLN A 398 18.84 1.83 -14.27
C GLN A 398 17.39 1.89 -14.75
N THR A 399 16.82 3.09 -14.92
CA THR A 399 15.46 3.24 -15.44
C THR A 399 15.36 2.87 -16.91
N LYS A 400 16.36 3.23 -17.72
CA LYS A 400 16.44 2.81 -19.12
C LYS A 400 16.51 1.29 -19.24
N ASP A 401 17.29 0.65 -18.38
CA ASP A 401 17.40 -0.81 -18.35
C ASP A 401 16.12 -1.47 -17.84
N ALA A 402 15.43 -0.86 -16.89
CA ALA A 402 14.11 -1.31 -16.45
C ALA A 402 13.06 -1.25 -17.59
N VAL A 403 13.05 -0.19 -18.40
CA VAL A 403 12.16 -0.08 -19.57
C VAL A 403 12.48 -1.19 -20.58
N LYS A 404 13.77 -1.41 -20.89
CA LYS A 404 14.20 -2.52 -21.76
C LYS A 404 13.79 -3.88 -21.21
N TRP A 405 13.93 -4.10 -19.90
CA TRP A 405 13.48 -5.32 -19.24
C TRP A 405 11.99 -5.58 -19.50
N ILE A 406 11.12 -4.61 -19.27
CA ILE A 406 9.68 -4.78 -19.50
C ILE A 406 9.39 -5.12 -20.97
N LEU A 407 10.07 -4.48 -21.92
CA LEU A 407 9.92 -4.80 -23.34
C LEU A 407 10.41 -6.21 -23.68
N ARG A 408 11.50 -6.64 -23.06
CA ARG A 408 12.06 -7.99 -23.20
C ARG A 408 11.12 -9.05 -22.63
N VAL A 409 10.53 -8.81 -21.45
CA VAL A 409 9.50 -9.69 -20.86
C VAL A 409 8.36 -9.90 -21.85
N ARG A 410 7.87 -8.83 -22.49
CA ARG A 410 6.75 -8.93 -23.45
C ARG A 410 7.11 -9.68 -24.72
N SER A 411 8.31 -9.47 -25.23
CA SER A 411 8.74 -10.00 -26.54
C SER A 411 9.31 -11.41 -26.46
N GLU A 412 10.10 -11.71 -25.44
CA GLU A 412 10.85 -12.96 -25.30
C GLU A 412 10.37 -13.84 -24.14
N GLY A 413 9.60 -13.28 -23.20
CA GLY A 413 9.33 -13.93 -21.90
C GLY A 413 8.62 -15.27 -21.97
N HIS A 414 7.86 -15.51 -23.04
CA HIS A 414 7.18 -16.78 -23.32
C HIS A 414 8.14 -17.97 -23.53
N ASN A 415 9.41 -17.70 -23.84
CA ASN A 415 10.45 -18.72 -24.03
C ASN A 415 11.20 -19.06 -22.74
N TRP A 416 10.99 -18.31 -21.65
CA TRP A 416 11.72 -18.51 -20.41
C TRP A 416 11.03 -19.55 -19.52
N LYS A 417 11.83 -20.21 -18.68
CA LYS A 417 11.39 -21.26 -17.78
C LYS A 417 11.93 -21.00 -16.37
N ILE A 418 11.16 -21.39 -15.36
CA ILE A 418 11.58 -21.35 -13.95
C ILE A 418 12.03 -22.71 -13.41
N LYS A 419 11.76 -23.80 -14.16
CA LYS A 419 12.16 -25.17 -13.83
C LYS A 419 13.08 -25.77 -14.92
N PRO A 420 14.00 -26.69 -14.56
CA PRO A 420 14.33 -27.13 -13.19
C PRO A 420 15.02 -26.04 -12.36
N ILE A 421 15.67 -25.09 -13.03
CA ILE A 421 16.14 -23.82 -12.49
C ILE A 421 15.71 -22.69 -13.42
N PRO A 422 15.67 -21.42 -12.95
CA PRO A 422 15.36 -20.30 -13.81
C PRO A 422 16.34 -20.16 -14.99
N SER A 423 15.80 -20.05 -16.21
CA SER A 423 16.58 -20.00 -17.45
C SER A 423 17.35 -18.70 -17.64
N ILE A 424 17.02 -17.66 -16.88
CA ILE A 424 17.72 -16.38 -16.84
C ILE A 424 17.81 -15.86 -15.39
N PRO A 425 18.85 -15.07 -15.04
CA PRO A 425 19.04 -14.54 -13.68
C PRO A 425 17.84 -13.74 -13.12
N GLU A 426 17.12 -13.03 -13.98
CA GLU A 426 16.00 -12.16 -13.61
C GLU A 426 14.74 -12.93 -13.14
N LEU A 427 14.69 -14.25 -13.35
CA LEU A 427 13.58 -15.10 -12.90
C LEU A 427 13.85 -15.81 -11.56
N TYR A 428 15.00 -15.57 -10.93
CA TYR A 428 15.23 -16.06 -9.57
C TYR A 428 14.40 -15.25 -8.55
N PRO A 429 13.68 -15.91 -7.62
CA PRO A 429 12.84 -15.21 -6.66
C PRO A 429 13.71 -14.40 -5.69
N ASN A 430 13.27 -13.19 -5.33
CA ASN A 430 13.89 -12.42 -4.25
C ASN A 430 13.07 -12.57 -2.97
N MET A 431 13.58 -13.34 -2.01
CA MET A 431 12.87 -13.69 -0.78
C MET A 431 12.94 -12.60 0.31
N ASN A 432 13.64 -11.49 0.04
CA ASN A 432 13.64 -10.32 0.90
C ASN A 432 12.48 -9.35 0.62
N ASN A 433 11.72 -9.56 -0.46
CA ASN A 433 10.57 -8.72 -0.76
C ASN A 433 9.32 -9.24 -0.05
N GLU A 434 8.75 -8.43 0.84
CA GLU A 434 7.49 -8.72 1.55
C GLU A 434 6.25 -8.15 0.84
N LYS A 435 6.43 -7.43 -0.28
CA LYS A 435 5.38 -6.77 -1.06
C LYS A 435 5.14 -7.47 -2.40
N ASP A 436 5.09 -8.79 -2.38
CA ASP A 436 4.92 -9.67 -3.54
C ASP A 436 3.47 -10.11 -3.78
N GLY A 437 2.54 -9.72 -2.89
CA GLY A 437 1.10 -9.87 -3.06
C GLY A 437 0.70 -11.32 -3.33
N GLN A 438 -0.12 -11.54 -4.37
CA GLN A 438 -0.56 -12.88 -4.77
C GLN A 438 0.56 -13.83 -5.23
N TRP A 439 1.77 -13.32 -5.49
CA TRP A 439 2.88 -14.13 -5.99
C TRP A 439 3.74 -14.76 -4.90
N LYS A 440 3.47 -14.43 -3.64
CA LYS A 440 4.23 -14.89 -2.48
C LYS A 440 4.38 -16.41 -2.42
N ASP A 441 3.28 -17.15 -2.65
CA ASP A 441 3.27 -18.60 -2.53
C ASP A 441 4.09 -19.27 -3.64
N ILE A 442 3.94 -18.82 -4.90
CA ILE A 442 4.75 -19.32 -6.02
C ILE A 442 6.22 -19.00 -5.85
N LYS A 443 6.56 -17.79 -5.38
CA LYS A 443 7.95 -17.43 -5.08
C LYS A 443 8.54 -18.33 -4.00
N LYS A 444 7.77 -18.60 -2.94
CA LYS A 444 8.18 -19.49 -1.85
C LYS A 444 8.38 -20.92 -2.35
N GLU A 445 7.44 -21.45 -3.11
CA GLU A 445 7.53 -22.78 -3.71
C GLU A 445 8.76 -22.91 -4.63
N LEU A 446 8.96 -21.95 -5.52
CA LEU A 446 10.13 -21.91 -6.40
C LEU A 446 11.43 -21.83 -5.59
N SER A 447 11.50 -20.93 -4.62
CA SER A 447 12.66 -20.74 -3.74
C SER A 447 13.03 -22.02 -3.00
N ASP A 448 12.04 -22.75 -2.48
CA ASP A 448 12.25 -24.03 -1.79
C ASP A 448 12.75 -25.11 -2.75
N SER A 449 12.16 -25.18 -3.95
CA SER A 449 12.54 -26.18 -4.95
C SER A 449 13.98 -26.05 -5.46
N ILE A 450 14.54 -24.83 -5.46
CA ILE A 450 15.90 -24.54 -5.94
C ILE A 450 16.89 -24.25 -4.81
N SER A 451 16.47 -24.33 -3.55
CA SER A 451 17.28 -23.97 -2.37
C SER A 451 17.95 -22.59 -2.55
N GLU A 452 17.11 -21.57 -2.76
CA GLU A 452 17.53 -20.26 -3.23
C GLU A 452 18.30 -19.43 -2.18
N ILE A 453 19.38 -18.77 -2.61
CA ILE A 453 20.35 -18.05 -1.77
C ILE A 453 19.75 -16.88 -0.97
N THR A 454 18.83 -16.09 -1.55
CA THR A 454 18.18 -14.96 -0.85
C THR A 454 17.23 -15.39 0.29
N SER A 455 16.96 -16.69 0.45
CA SER A 455 16.30 -17.21 1.65
C SER A 455 17.20 -17.21 2.88
N LEU A 456 18.53 -17.24 2.69
CA LEU A 456 19.49 -17.26 3.79
C LEU A 456 19.52 -15.93 4.52
N TRP A 457 19.74 -16.01 5.83
CA TRP A 457 19.95 -14.87 6.69
C TRP A 457 21.05 -13.94 6.15
N MET A 458 20.77 -12.63 6.10
CA MET A 458 21.65 -11.58 5.56
C MET A 458 21.97 -11.66 4.06
N CYS A 459 21.38 -12.59 3.30
CA CYS A 459 21.64 -12.73 1.87
C CYS A 459 20.57 -12.03 1.01
N GLY A 460 21.00 -11.13 0.13
CA GLY A 460 20.15 -10.50 -0.87
C GLY A 460 20.55 -10.82 -2.31
N VAL A 461 19.89 -10.17 -3.27
CA VAL A 461 20.16 -10.36 -4.71
C VAL A 461 21.64 -10.15 -5.04
N LYS A 462 22.31 -9.20 -4.36
CA LYS A 462 23.76 -9.01 -4.48
C LYS A 462 24.55 -10.27 -4.10
N ASN A 463 24.21 -10.90 -2.97
CA ASN A 463 24.89 -12.11 -2.51
C ASN A 463 24.64 -13.28 -3.45
N ARG A 464 23.39 -13.44 -3.94
CA ARG A 464 23.09 -14.41 -5.00
C ARG A 464 23.94 -14.19 -6.24
N SER A 465 24.05 -12.95 -6.74
CA SER A 465 24.86 -12.67 -7.93
C SER A 465 26.33 -13.01 -7.73
N ILE A 466 26.88 -12.78 -6.52
CA ILE A 466 28.24 -13.19 -6.18
C ILE A 466 28.35 -14.73 -6.13
N ALA A 467 27.38 -15.41 -5.50
CA ALA A 467 27.32 -16.87 -5.46
C ALA A 467 27.33 -17.48 -6.87
N HIS A 468 26.44 -17.03 -7.76
CA HIS A 468 26.36 -17.50 -9.13
C HIS A 468 27.64 -17.23 -9.91
N SER A 469 28.33 -16.10 -9.65
CA SER A 469 29.64 -15.82 -10.28
C SER A 469 30.76 -16.77 -9.82
N ASN A 470 30.58 -17.39 -8.65
CA ASN A 470 31.42 -18.47 -8.12
C ASN A 470 30.86 -19.86 -8.45
N ASN A 471 29.90 -19.98 -9.39
CA ASN A 471 29.20 -21.21 -9.75
C ASN A 471 28.38 -21.87 -8.62
N ILE A 472 28.08 -21.14 -7.55
CA ILE A 472 27.20 -21.60 -6.46
C ILE A 472 25.77 -21.19 -6.76
N MET A 473 24.93 -22.13 -7.17
CA MET A 473 23.56 -21.87 -7.63
C MET A 473 22.48 -22.07 -6.54
N CYS A 474 22.81 -22.76 -5.45
CA CYS A 474 21.90 -23.02 -4.33
C CYS A 474 22.67 -23.09 -3.01
N TYR A 475 22.00 -22.89 -1.87
CA TYR A 475 22.68 -22.91 -0.57
C TYR A 475 23.06 -24.32 -0.09
N LYS A 476 22.48 -25.36 -0.72
CA LYS A 476 22.79 -26.76 -0.42
C LYS A 476 24.00 -27.28 -1.17
N ASP A 477 24.61 -26.46 -2.04
CA ASP A 477 25.87 -26.80 -2.68
C ASP A 477 26.96 -27.07 -1.61
N ASP A 478 27.74 -28.12 -1.79
CA ASP A 478 28.77 -28.54 -0.83
C ASP A 478 29.85 -27.47 -0.63
N GLU A 479 30.13 -26.67 -1.66
CA GLU A 479 31.09 -25.58 -1.60
C GLU A 479 30.47 -24.27 -1.07
N CYS A 480 29.14 -24.17 -0.96
CA CYS A 480 28.48 -22.95 -0.52
C CYS A 480 28.93 -22.58 0.91
N CYS A 481 29.51 -21.39 1.03
CA CYS A 481 29.93 -20.78 2.29
C CYS A 481 29.86 -19.25 2.18
N SER A 482 29.85 -18.57 3.31
CA SER A 482 29.72 -17.12 3.42
C SER A 482 30.78 -16.33 2.63
N ASP A 483 32.00 -16.84 2.52
CA ASP A 483 33.07 -16.25 1.72
C ASP A 483 32.69 -16.21 0.23
N LEU A 484 32.13 -17.31 -0.33
CA LEU A 484 31.64 -17.37 -1.72
C LEU A 484 30.35 -16.58 -1.95
N LEU A 485 29.65 -16.19 -0.87
CA LEU A 485 28.49 -15.28 -0.90
C LEU A 485 28.90 -13.80 -0.72
N GLY A 486 30.20 -13.51 -0.62
CA GLY A 486 30.75 -12.15 -0.56
C GLY A 486 30.82 -11.53 0.83
N PHE A 487 30.77 -12.34 1.89
CA PHE A 487 30.97 -11.85 3.26
C PHE A 487 32.44 -11.77 3.63
N LYS A 488 32.78 -10.85 4.54
CA LYS A 488 34.09 -10.79 5.18
C LYS A 488 34.07 -11.63 6.44
N LYS A 489 35.20 -12.29 6.75
CA LYS A 489 35.38 -13.04 8.00
C LYS A 489 35.00 -12.21 9.21
N GLY A 490 34.06 -12.72 10.01
CA GLY A 490 33.54 -12.04 11.20
C GLY A 490 32.41 -12.84 11.85
N ILE A 491 31.70 -12.21 12.78
CA ILE A 491 30.57 -12.86 13.47
C ILE A 491 29.45 -13.19 12.48
N VAL A 492 29.11 -12.26 11.58
CA VAL A 492 28.05 -12.47 10.58
C VAL A 492 28.37 -13.65 9.65
N SER A 493 29.60 -13.73 9.15
CA SER A 493 30.02 -14.82 8.24
C SER A 493 29.96 -16.18 8.94
N LYS A 494 30.51 -16.28 10.17
CA LYS A 494 30.47 -17.50 10.99
C LYS A 494 29.05 -17.96 11.33
N THR A 495 28.17 -17.02 11.67
CA THR A 495 26.76 -17.32 11.93
C THR A 495 26.06 -17.83 10.67
N LEU A 496 26.33 -17.21 9.52
CA LEU A 496 25.77 -17.64 8.23
C LEU A 496 26.28 -19.03 7.83
N ASP A 497 27.57 -19.32 8.00
CA ASP A 497 28.14 -20.63 7.71
C ASP A 497 27.45 -21.74 8.52
N ARG A 498 27.18 -21.52 9.81
CA ARG A 498 26.41 -22.47 10.63
C ARG A 498 24.98 -22.69 10.14
N ILE A 499 24.32 -21.63 9.66
CA ILE A 499 22.98 -21.76 9.05
C ILE A 499 23.07 -22.60 7.78
N ILE A 500 24.08 -22.37 6.94
CA ILE A 500 24.27 -23.15 5.71
C ILE A 500 24.56 -24.61 6.06
N GLU A 501 25.52 -24.86 6.95
CA GLU A 501 25.95 -26.20 7.37
C GLU A 501 24.79 -27.04 7.91
N ILE A 502 24.00 -26.50 8.84
CA ILE A 502 22.89 -27.26 9.44
C ILE A 502 21.73 -27.50 8.48
N ASN A 503 21.60 -26.69 7.41
CA ASN A 503 20.55 -26.83 6.41
C ASN A 503 21.01 -27.54 5.12
N ARG A 504 22.29 -27.96 5.05
CA ARG A 504 22.84 -28.66 3.88
C ARG A 504 22.28 -30.06 3.76
N ASP A 505 22.25 -30.79 4.87
CA ASP A 505 21.65 -32.11 4.98
C ASP A 505 20.76 -32.22 6.24
N ASP A 506 20.02 -33.33 6.34
CA ASP A 506 19.06 -33.55 7.44
C ASP A 506 19.66 -34.35 8.61
N SER A 507 21.00 -34.48 8.70
CA SER A 507 21.66 -35.29 9.73
C SER A 507 21.68 -34.63 11.10
N ASN A 508 21.87 -33.30 11.14
CA ASN A 508 21.92 -32.51 12.37
C ASN A 508 20.71 -31.60 12.47
N ILE A 509 19.96 -31.70 13.57
CA ILE A 509 18.72 -30.96 13.75
C ILE A 509 18.96 -29.61 14.45
N PHE A 510 19.86 -29.58 15.43
CA PHE A 510 20.08 -28.42 16.31
C PHE A 510 21.59 -28.24 16.52
N ALA A 511 22.06 -26.98 16.49
CA ALA A 511 23.44 -26.65 16.82
C ALA A 511 23.53 -25.29 17.52
N PRO A 512 24.52 -25.06 18.41
CA PRO A 512 25.51 -26.03 18.87
C PRO A 512 24.92 -27.02 19.89
N ASP A 513 25.60 -28.14 20.11
CA ASP A 513 25.23 -29.12 21.16
C ASP A 513 25.31 -28.52 22.56
N ILE A 514 26.30 -27.66 22.79
CA ILE A 514 26.54 -26.97 24.06
C ILE A 514 26.53 -25.46 23.81
N ILE A 515 25.63 -24.76 24.49
CA ILE A 515 25.55 -23.29 24.46
C ILE A 515 26.51 -22.71 25.49
N LYS A 516 27.49 -21.91 25.07
CA LYS A 516 28.53 -21.40 25.99
C LYS A 516 28.17 -20.10 26.67
N ILE A 517 27.24 -19.32 26.10
CA ILE A 517 26.76 -18.10 26.74
C ILE A 517 25.95 -18.45 27.97
N ASP A 518 26.28 -17.84 29.11
CA ASP A 518 25.57 -18.06 30.38
C ASP A 518 24.58 -16.93 30.72
N SER A 519 24.67 -15.77 30.07
CA SER A 519 23.78 -14.63 30.35
C SER A 519 23.44 -13.79 29.11
N VAL A 520 22.23 -13.22 29.13
CA VAL A 520 21.73 -12.26 28.15
C VAL A 520 21.11 -11.10 28.91
N ASP A 521 21.44 -9.87 28.51
CA ASP A 521 20.99 -8.63 29.14
C ASP A 521 21.23 -8.58 30.66
N GLY A 522 22.33 -9.19 31.12
CA GLY A 522 22.70 -9.27 32.54
C GLY A 522 21.93 -10.32 33.34
N VAL A 523 21.12 -11.14 32.69
CA VAL A 523 20.30 -12.19 33.30
C VAL A 523 20.83 -13.57 32.91
N ASN A 524 21.01 -14.46 33.88
CA ASN A 524 21.40 -15.86 33.61
C ASN A 524 20.21 -16.60 32.98
N TRP A 525 20.23 -16.85 31.67
CA TRP A 525 19.09 -17.46 31.01
C TRP A 525 18.93 -18.95 31.35
N ARG A 526 19.95 -19.64 31.87
CA ARG A 526 19.87 -21.08 32.21
C ARG A 526 19.09 -21.31 33.50
N THR A 527 19.37 -20.51 34.51
CA THR A 527 18.79 -20.63 35.85
C THR A 527 18.26 -19.30 36.32
N MET A 528 16.96 -19.25 36.64
CA MET A 528 16.39 -18.08 37.33
C MET A 528 16.58 -18.14 38.82
N ASN A 529 16.81 -16.96 39.40
CA ASN A 529 16.78 -16.78 40.84
C ASN A 529 15.39 -17.19 41.38
N GLU A 530 15.35 -17.89 42.50
CA GLU A 530 14.12 -18.30 43.17
C GLU A 530 13.19 -17.13 43.52
N SER A 531 13.73 -15.92 43.68
CA SER A 531 12.95 -14.70 43.90
C SER A 531 12.33 -14.11 42.63
N SER A 532 12.70 -14.63 41.45
CA SER A 532 12.30 -14.11 40.14
C SER A 532 11.17 -14.91 39.50
N LEU A 533 10.39 -14.23 38.66
CA LEU A 533 9.39 -14.80 37.77
C LEU A 533 9.63 -14.35 36.33
N GLU A 534 9.47 -15.28 35.40
CA GLU A 534 9.53 -15.00 33.97
C GLU A 534 8.13 -14.84 33.39
N PHE A 535 8.01 -13.82 32.57
CA PHE A 535 6.84 -13.53 31.77
C PHE A 535 7.24 -13.51 30.29
N TYR A 536 6.53 -14.27 29.47
CA TYR A 536 6.75 -14.36 28.03
C TYR A 536 5.81 -13.38 27.35
N LEU A 537 6.37 -12.40 26.67
CA LEU A 537 5.70 -11.16 26.30
C LEU A 537 5.73 -10.95 24.80
N ASP A 538 4.59 -10.57 24.26
CA ASP A 538 4.46 -10.10 22.88
C ASP A 538 3.43 -8.97 22.78
N TYR A 539 3.65 -8.04 21.85
CA TYR A 539 2.80 -6.86 21.64
C TYR A 539 2.26 -6.81 20.23
N GLU A 540 0.98 -6.48 20.10
CA GLU A 540 0.41 -6.07 18.82
C GLU A 540 0.25 -4.56 18.76
N THR A 541 0.63 -3.97 17.62
CA THR A 541 0.72 -2.51 17.45
C THR A 541 0.05 -2.01 16.18
N MET A 542 -0.47 -0.78 16.24
CA MET A 542 -0.81 0.05 15.09
C MET A 542 0.41 0.88 14.70
N ASN A 543 0.59 1.10 13.39
CA ASN A 543 1.66 1.92 12.85
C ASN A 543 1.14 3.22 12.21
N SER A 544 2.07 4.03 11.71
CA SER A 544 1.76 5.34 11.11
C SER A 544 0.97 5.26 9.80
N ASN A 545 0.68 4.08 9.24
CA ASN A 545 -0.22 3.98 8.09
C ASN A 545 -1.69 4.13 8.47
N LEU A 546 -2.02 3.92 9.75
CA LEU A 546 -3.37 4.11 10.30
C LEU A 546 -3.56 5.48 10.98
N GLY A 547 -2.61 6.39 10.77
CA GLY A 547 -2.69 7.78 11.21
C GLY A 547 -3.69 8.60 10.39
N HIS A 548 -3.82 9.88 10.71
CA HIS A 548 -4.71 10.80 10.02
C HIS A 548 -4.09 12.18 9.85
N ILE A 549 -4.63 12.94 8.92
CA ILE A 549 -4.19 14.30 8.62
C ILE A 549 -4.88 15.25 9.60
N ILE A 550 -4.11 16.18 10.17
CA ILE A 550 -4.61 17.30 10.96
C ILE A 550 -4.47 18.56 10.12
N VAL A 551 -5.57 19.30 10.01
CA VAL A 551 -5.61 20.66 9.47
C VAL A 551 -6.50 21.50 10.40
N GLU A 552 -5.90 22.15 11.39
CA GLU A 552 -6.61 22.99 12.36
C GLU A 552 -5.82 24.27 12.66
N ASN A 553 -6.43 25.46 12.52
CA ASN A 553 -5.80 26.75 12.86
C ASN A 553 -4.37 26.93 12.31
N ASP A 554 -4.19 26.68 11.00
CA ASP A 554 -2.89 26.67 10.29
C ASP A 554 -1.88 25.59 10.72
N ASN A 555 -2.23 24.74 11.69
CA ASN A 555 -1.46 23.55 12.01
C ASN A 555 -1.75 22.45 10.98
N ILE A 556 -0.76 22.22 10.12
CA ILE A 556 -0.80 21.17 9.09
C ILE A 556 0.15 20.06 9.53
N GLY A 557 -0.36 18.84 9.63
CA GLY A 557 0.50 17.71 9.90
C GLY A 557 -0.18 16.36 9.77
N TYR A 558 0.62 15.32 9.93
CA TYR A 558 0.15 13.94 10.00
C TYR A 558 0.33 13.44 11.42
N GLN A 559 -0.77 13.06 12.09
CA GLN A 559 -0.73 12.40 13.39
C GLN A 559 -0.49 10.92 13.19
N ASP A 560 0.65 10.42 13.67
CA ASP A 560 0.93 9.00 13.69
C ASP A 560 0.13 8.32 14.81
N ASN A 561 -0.75 7.41 14.43
CA ASN A 561 -1.49 6.58 15.40
C ASN A 561 -0.64 5.35 15.79
N GLN A 562 0.62 5.57 16.16
CA GLN A 562 1.45 4.48 16.69
C GLN A 562 0.96 4.09 18.08
N PHE A 563 0.43 2.88 18.20
CA PHE A 563 -0.39 2.49 19.35
C PHE A 563 -0.18 1.01 19.67
N VAL A 564 0.04 0.65 20.94
CA VAL A 564 -0.01 -0.74 21.40
C VAL A 564 -1.47 -1.04 21.74
N PHE A 565 -2.12 -1.90 20.97
CA PHE A 565 -3.53 -2.23 21.19
C PHE A 565 -3.72 -3.55 21.92
N GLN A 566 -2.69 -4.40 21.97
CA GLN A 566 -2.74 -5.65 22.71
C GLN A 566 -1.40 -5.96 23.37
N ILE A 567 -1.48 -6.49 24.60
CA ILE A 567 -0.38 -7.08 25.33
C ILE A 567 -0.71 -8.53 25.65
N GLY A 568 0.06 -9.45 25.09
CA GLY A 568 0.07 -10.86 25.48
C GLY A 568 1.09 -11.11 26.57
N ILE A 569 0.71 -11.88 27.58
CA ILE A 569 1.65 -12.35 28.60
C ILE A 569 1.36 -13.79 28.98
N GLY A 570 2.41 -14.60 28.99
CA GLY A 570 2.39 -15.95 29.52
C GLY A 570 3.31 -16.12 30.70
N HIS A 571 2.98 -17.03 31.60
CA HIS A 571 3.85 -17.44 32.71
C HIS A 571 3.57 -18.91 33.08
N THR A 572 4.43 -19.47 33.92
CA THR A 572 4.19 -20.79 34.52
C THR A 572 3.61 -20.66 35.93
N LYS A 573 2.67 -21.53 36.28
CA LYS A 573 2.17 -21.74 37.65
C LYS A 573 2.08 -23.24 37.90
N ASN A 574 2.80 -23.75 38.90
CA ASN A 574 2.91 -25.19 39.20
C ASN A 574 3.26 -26.04 37.97
N GLY A 575 4.25 -25.60 37.18
CA GLY A 575 4.67 -26.27 35.94
C GLY A 575 3.68 -26.19 34.78
N LYS A 576 2.53 -25.53 34.94
CA LYS A 576 1.53 -25.37 33.88
C LYS A 576 1.61 -23.98 33.26
N TRP A 577 1.43 -23.93 31.94
CA TRP A 577 1.35 -22.69 31.18
C TRP A 577 0.05 -21.94 31.45
N CYS A 578 0.16 -20.67 31.77
CA CYS A 578 -0.95 -19.73 31.91
C CYS A 578 -0.73 -18.56 30.96
N TYR A 579 -1.78 -18.15 30.24
CA TYR A 579 -1.73 -17.01 29.32
C TYR A 579 -2.85 -16.03 29.63
N LYS A 580 -2.56 -14.74 29.49
CA LYS A 580 -3.52 -13.66 29.57
C LYS A 580 -3.24 -12.64 28.46
N SER A 581 -4.29 -12.17 27.82
CA SER A 581 -4.24 -11.02 26.90
C SER A 581 -4.90 -9.81 27.53
N PHE A 582 -4.36 -8.64 27.24
CA PHE A 582 -4.92 -7.32 27.56
C PHE A 582 -5.11 -6.58 26.24
N VAL A 583 -6.35 -6.20 25.94
CA VAL A 583 -6.69 -5.45 24.73
C VAL A 583 -7.15 -4.07 25.15
N ALA A 584 -6.69 -3.04 24.45
CA ALA A 584 -7.13 -1.68 24.69
C ALA A 584 -8.62 -1.54 24.35
N PRO A 585 -9.45 -0.95 25.24
CA PRO A 585 -10.89 -0.82 24.98
C PRO A 585 -11.21 0.14 23.83
N THR A 586 -10.29 1.06 23.52
CA THR A 586 -10.38 2.06 22.46
C THR A 586 -9.02 2.21 21.78
N ASN A 587 -9.00 2.56 20.50
CA ASN A 587 -7.78 2.79 19.72
C ASN A 587 -7.24 4.22 19.91
N ASP A 588 -7.07 4.63 21.17
CA ASP A 588 -6.61 5.96 21.59
C ASP A 588 -5.79 5.88 22.88
N LEU A 589 -5.09 6.96 23.23
CA LEU A 589 -4.21 7.00 24.41
C LEU A 589 -4.93 6.58 25.71
N LEU A 590 -6.22 6.88 25.86
CA LEU A 590 -7.01 6.47 27.02
C LEU A 590 -7.16 4.95 27.09
N GLY A 591 -7.39 4.29 25.96
CA GLY A 591 -7.41 2.84 25.83
C GLY A 591 -6.06 2.21 26.18
N GLU A 592 -4.96 2.78 25.69
CA GLU A 592 -3.59 2.35 26.03
C GLU A 592 -3.34 2.38 27.54
N VAL A 593 -3.71 3.50 28.19
CA VAL A 593 -3.54 3.70 29.65
C VAL A 593 -4.35 2.67 30.44
N LYS A 594 -5.60 2.43 30.06
CA LYS A 594 -6.45 1.42 30.72
C LYS A 594 -5.84 0.02 30.58
N MET A 595 -5.41 -0.34 29.37
CA MET A 595 -4.79 -1.63 29.08
C MET A 595 -3.51 -1.85 29.89
N ILE A 596 -2.58 -0.88 29.89
CA ILE A 596 -1.29 -1.05 30.56
C ILE A 596 -1.40 -1.05 32.08
N ASN A 597 -2.37 -0.32 32.64
CA ASN A 597 -2.65 -0.38 34.08
C ASN A 597 -3.19 -1.75 34.47
N SER A 598 -4.17 -2.29 33.73
CA SER A 598 -4.70 -3.64 33.95
C SER A 598 -3.61 -4.71 33.82
N PHE A 599 -2.71 -4.55 32.85
CA PHE A 599 -1.54 -5.39 32.69
C PHE A 599 -0.65 -5.40 33.94
N TRP A 600 -0.29 -4.23 34.48
CA TRP A 600 0.58 -4.16 35.66
C TRP A 600 -0.10 -4.62 36.94
N GLU A 601 -1.40 -4.37 37.11
CA GLU A 601 -2.21 -4.94 38.19
C GLU A 601 -2.15 -6.46 38.18
N HIS A 602 -2.28 -7.07 37.00
CA HIS A 602 -2.19 -8.52 36.84
C HIS A 602 -0.80 -9.08 37.14
N VAL A 603 0.26 -8.43 36.63
CA VAL A 603 1.65 -8.80 36.94
C VAL A 603 1.88 -8.76 38.45
N ASN A 604 1.52 -7.67 39.11
CA ASN A 604 1.69 -7.51 40.56
C ASN A 604 0.91 -8.56 41.35
N LYS A 605 -0.31 -8.89 40.91
CA LYS A 605 -1.11 -9.96 41.49
C LYS A 605 -0.40 -11.32 41.39
N ILE A 606 0.09 -11.70 40.21
CA ILE A 606 0.79 -12.98 40.02
C ILE A 606 2.08 -13.03 40.85
N MET A 607 2.85 -11.94 40.84
CA MET A 607 4.08 -11.83 41.63
C MET A 607 3.81 -12.07 43.12
N LYS A 608 2.74 -11.47 43.65
CA LYS A 608 2.30 -11.68 45.05
C LYS A 608 1.82 -13.11 45.28
N GLU A 609 1.00 -13.67 44.40
CA GLU A 609 0.50 -15.05 44.51
C GLU A 609 1.61 -16.11 44.51
N GLN A 610 2.70 -15.86 43.79
CA GLN A 610 3.83 -16.79 43.68
C GLN A 610 5.01 -16.43 44.60
N ASN A 611 4.84 -15.44 45.48
CA ASN A 611 5.85 -14.95 46.42
C ASN A 611 7.18 -14.57 45.74
N LYS A 612 7.09 -13.81 44.64
CA LYS A 612 8.22 -13.36 43.82
C LYS A 612 8.43 -11.86 43.99
N THR A 613 9.68 -11.40 43.93
CA THR A 613 10.06 -9.99 44.10
C THR A 613 10.57 -9.36 42.82
N GLU A 614 11.04 -10.15 41.85
CA GLU A 614 11.54 -9.66 40.56
C GLU A 614 10.80 -10.27 39.36
N SER A 615 10.50 -9.45 38.36
CA SER A 615 9.87 -9.89 37.10
C SER A 615 10.81 -9.66 35.92
N HIS A 616 10.94 -10.67 35.06
CA HIS A 616 11.71 -10.65 33.82
C HIS A 616 10.77 -10.88 32.64
N PHE A 617 10.85 -10.04 31.62
CA PHE A 617 9.99 -10.09 30.44
C PHE A 617 10.78 -10.64 29.25
N VAL A 618 10.64 -11.94 29.00
CA VAL A 618 11.23 -12.64 27.86
C VAL A 618 10.47 -12.27 26.59
N HIS A 619 11.18 -11.81 25.57
CA HIS A 619 10.62 -11.36 24.31
C HIS A 619 11.54 -11.74 23.13
N TRP A 620 11.15 -11.38 21.91
CA TRP A 620 11.93 -11.65 20.70
C TRP A 620 12.29 -10.36 19.97
N TYR A 621 13.57 -9.95 20.06
CA TYR A 621 14.13 -8.81 19.34
C TYR A 621 13.64 -7.42 19.83
N CYS A 622 14.16 -6.34 19.26
CA CYS A 622 13.99 -5.00 19.84
C CYS A 622 12.59 -4.37 19.72
N ALA A 623 11.62 -5.04 19.11
CA ALA A 623 10.30 -4.47 18.84
C ALA A 623 9.52 -4.16 20.13
N GLU A 624 9.52 -5.07 21.11
CA GLU A 624 8.77 -4.89 22.36
C GLU A 624 9.38 -3.79 23.23
N PRO A 625 10.72 -3.74 23.47
CA PRO A 625 11.34 -2.63 24.20
C PRO A 625 11.10 -1.26 23.55
N ILE A 626 11.20 -1.16 22.22
CA ILE A 626 10.94 0.10 21.50
C ILE A 626 9.47 0.52 21.66
N SER A 627 8.54 -0.42 21.49
CA SER A 627 7.11 -0.15 21.64
C SER A 627 6.76 0.28 23.06
N TYR A 628 7.32 -0.37 24.07
CA TYR A 628 7.15 0.00 25.47
C TYR A 628 7.72 1.37 25.79
N LYS A 629 8.90 1.70 25.25
CA LYS A 629 9.51 3.02 25.46
C LYS A 629 8.66 4.13 24.85
N LYS A 630 8.13 3.92 23.64
CA LYS A 630 7.21 4.87 22.99
C LYS A 630 5.92 5.04 23.79
N LEU A 631 5.36 3.95 24.30
CA LEU A 631 4.20 3.96 25.21
C LEU A 631 4.48 4.78 26.47
N GLN A 632 5.60 4.53 27.16
CA GLN A 632 6.05 5.30 28.32
C GLN A 632 6.15 6.79 27.99
N THR A 633 6.74 7.16 26.85
CA THR A 633 6.84 8.55 26.41
C THR A 633 5.46 9.18 26.21
N ARG A 634 4.52 8.50 25.55
CA ARG A 634 3.15 9.02 25.37
C ARG A 634 2.43 9.22 26.70
N ILE A 635 2.49 8.24 27.59
CA ILE A 635 1.83 8.28 28.91
C ILE A 635 2.45 9.36 29.81
N SER A 636 3.77 9.57 29.73
CA SER A 636 4.44 10.63 30.51
C SER A 636 3.98 12.04 30.13
N LYS A 637 3.58 12.27 28.87
CA LYS A 637 3.07 13.57 28.40
C LYS A 637 1.73 13.97 29.03
N ILE A 638 0.95 13.01 29.53
CA ILE A 638 -0.32 13.25 30.21
C ILE A 638 -0.20 13.21 31.75
N GLY A 639 1.02 13.25 32.29
CA GLY A 639 1.28 13.31 33.73
C GLY A 639 1.27 11.96 34.46
N THR A 640 1.19 10.84 33.73
CA THR A 640 1.20 9.48 34.32
C THR A 640 2.56 8.81 34.10
N ARG A 641 2.95 7.88 34.96
CA ARG A 641 4.15 7.05 34.79
C ARG A 641 3.80 5.58 34.97
N ILE A 642 4.45 4.73 34.19
CA ILE A 642 4.36 3.28 34.32
C ILE A 642 5.75 2.70 34.65
N PRO A 643 5.84 1.58 35.38
CA PRO A 643 7.13 1.00 35.80
C PRO A 643 8.06 0.68 34.62
N ASP A 644 9.37 0.63 34.87
CA ASP A 644 10.31 0.07 33.90
C ASP A 644 10.18 -1.46 33.85
N LYS A 645 10.55 -2.05 32.71
CA LYS A 645 10.55 -3.50 32.49
C LYS A 645 11.99 -4.01 32.39
N LYS A 646 12.31 -5.08 33.11
CA LYS A 646 13.52 -5.87 32.88
C LYS A 646 13.26 -6.81 31.69
N PHE A 647 13.63 -6.40 30.49
CA PHE A 647 13.52 -7.22 29.29
C PHE A 647 14.66 -8.25 29.19
N VAL A 648 14.36 -9.42 28.62
CA VAL A 648 15.33 -10.48 28.30
C VAL A 648 15.15 -10.86 26.83
N ASP A 649 16.12 -10.49 25.98
CA ASP A 649 16.02 -10.69 24.54
C ASP A 649 16.47 -12.09 24.12
N LEU A 650 15.52 -13.00 23.89
CA LEU A 650 15.83 -14.37 23.47
C LEU A 650 16.45 -14.41 22.06
N TYR A 651 16.16 -13.43 21.19
CA TYR A 651 16.81 -13.31 19.88
C TYR A 651 18.31 -13.04 20.03
N SER A 652 18.71 -12.24 21.03
CA SER A 652 20.10 -11.94 21.35
C SER A 652 20.88 -13.21 21.74
N LEU A 653 20.26 -14.15 22.46
CA LEU A 653 20.84 -15.47 22.76
C LEU A 653 21.19 -16.22 21.48
N PHE A 654 20.19 -16.39 20.60
CA PHE A 654 20.33 -17.10 19.32
C PHE A 654 21.40 -16.47 18.43
N ARG A 655 21.52 -15.14 18.44
CA ARG A 655 22.47 -14.40 17.59
C ARG A 655 23.89 -14.36 18.13
N LYS A 656 24.08 -14.35 19.46
CA LYS A 656 25.41 -14.28 20.07
C LYS A 656 26.06 -15.66 20.19
N GLU A 657 25.29 -16.72 20.41
CA GLU A 657 25.80 -18.11 20.40
C GLU A 657 25.84 -18.76 19.00
N PRO A 658 25.27 -18.12 17.97
CA PRO A 658 24.64 -18.77 16.81
C PRO A 658 23.93 -20.11 17.06
N ILE A 659 22.72 -20.07 17.61
CA ILE A 659 21.84 -21.25 17.75
C ILE A 659 21.05 -21.46 16.47
N THR A 660 21.36 -22.51 15.72
CA THR A 660 20.76 -22.80 14.41
C THR A 660 19.98 -24.11 14.44
N ILE A 661 18.90 -24.19 13.67
CA ILE A 661 18.02 -25.36 13.58
C ILE A 661 17.84 -25.70 12.10
N ASN A 662 17.95 -26.99 11.74
CA ASN A 662 17.64 -27.47 10.39
C ASN A 662 16.20 -27.07 10.00
N GLY A 663 16.02 -26.57 8.78
CA GLY A 663 14.78 -25.99 8.29
C GLY A 663 14.60 -24.50 8.62
N SER A 664 15.45 -23.89 9.46
CA SER A 664 15.42 -22.45 9.74
C SER A 664 16.57 -21.73 9.04
N LEU A 665 16.25 -20.96 7.99
CA LEU A 665 17.24 -20.21 7.21
C LEU A 665 17.52 -18.80 7.76
N ASN A 666 16.78 -18.38 8.78
CA ASN A 666 16.96 -17.12 9.49
C ASN A 666 16.53 -17.21 10.96
N PHE A 667 16.67 -16.10 11.70
CA PHE A 667 16.37 -16.01 13.13
C PHE A 667 15.01 -15.32 13.44
N SER A 668 14.07 -15.29 12.50
CA SER A 668 12.71 -14.87 12.86
C SER A 668 12.09 -15.90 13.81
N LEU A 669 11.28 -15.45 14.78
CA LEU A 669 10.62 -16.35 15.74
C LEU A 669 9.84 -17.45 15.02
N LYS A 670 9.11 -17.07 13.97
CA LYS A 670 8.31 -17.98 13.15
C LYS A 670 9.14 -19.02 12.40
N SER A 671 10.32 -18.64 11.89
CA SER A 671 11.23 -19.59 11.22
C SER A 671 11.77 -20.61 12.22
N VAL A 672 12.31 -20.12 13.35
CA VAL A 672 12.88 -20.96 14.41
C VAL A 672 11.83 -21.90 15.00
N ALA A 673 10.68 -21.38 15.42
CA ALA A 673 9.63 -22.18 16.04
C ALA A 673 9.05 -23.21 15.07
N LYS A 674 8.85 -22.88 13.78
CA LYS A 674 8.39 -23.87 12.79
C LYS A 674 9.41 -24.98 12.58
N ALA A 675 10.70 -24.65 12.47
CA ALA A 675 11.75 -25.65 12.36
C ALA A 675 11.77 -26.58 13.58
N MET A 676 11.76 -26.00 14.78
CA MET A 676 11.70 -26.78 16.03
C MET A 676 10.43 -27.64 16.12
N ASN A 677 9.27 -27.15 15.69
CA ASN A 677 8.02 -27.92 15.67
C ASN A 677 8.06 -29.06 14.65
N ASN A 678 8.61 -28.83 13.45
CA ASN A 678 8.76 -29.85 12.40
C ASN A 678 9.63 -31.02 12.90
N HIS A 679 10.67 -30.72 13.69
CA HIS A 679 11.52 -31.72 14.34
C HIS A 679 10.99 -32.21 15.71
N ARG A 680 9.76 -31.83 16.09
CA ARG A 680 9.09 -32.22 17.34
C ARG A 680 9.82 -31.81 18.62
N LEU A 681 10.67 -30.78 18.55
CA LEU A 681 11.37 -30.21 19.71
C LEU A 681 10.44 -29.33 20.56
N ILE A 682 9.46 -28.69 19.90
CA ILE A 682 8.38 -27.94 20.54
C ILE A 682 7.01 -28.37 19.99
N LYS A 683 5.93 -28.07 20.72
CA LYS A 683 4.58 -28.58 20.41
C LYS A 683 3.74 -27.58 19.65
N SER A 684 3.90 -26.29 19.95
CA SER A 684 3.06 -25.22 19.46
C SER A 684 3.48 -24.76 18.06
N ASN A 685 2.49 -24.40 17.24
CA ASN A 685 2.66 -23.84 15.91
C ASN A 685 1.45 -22.97 15.56
N TRP A 686 1.62 -22.03 14.62
CA TRP A 686 0.53 -21.17 14.18
C TRP A 686 -0.48 -21.95 13.34
N ASN A 687 -1.75 -21.77 13.63
CA ASN A 687 -2.84 -22.34 12.82
C ASN A 687 -2.85 -21.70 11.43
N SER A 688 -2.67 -22.51 10.38
CA SER A 688 -2.69 -22.05 8.99
C SER A 688 -4.04 -21.49 8.53
N LYS A 689 -5.13 -21.81 9.26
CA LYS A 689 -6.49 -21.27 9.01
C LYS A 689 -6.74 -19.94 9.71
N ASN A 690 -5.84 -19.45 10.56
CA ASN A 690 -6.01 -18.15 11.21
C ASN A 690 -5.79 -17.03 10.17
N PRO A 691 -6.74 -16.10 9.97
CA PRO A 691 -6.55 -14.98 9.04
C PRO A 691 -5.41 -14.05 9.48
N CYS A 692 -5.10 -14.01 10.78
CA CYS A 692 -3.92 -13.36 11.32
C CYS A 692 -2.69 -14.25 11.13
N SER A 693 -1.90 -13.94 10.10
CA SER A 693 -0.71 -14.72 9.75
C SER A 693 0.61 -14.05 10.14
N ASN A 694 0.56 -12.75 10.46
CA ASN A 694 1.69 -11.90 10.81
C ASN A 694 1.18 -10.59 11.46
N GLY A 695 2.07 -9.81 12.07
CA GLY A 695 1.71 -8.54 12.73
C GLY A 695 1.09 -7.47 11.83
N LEU A 696 1.37 -7.48 10.51
CA LEU A 696 0.74 -6.56 9.56
C LEU A 696 -0.75 -6.87 9.37
N ASN A 697 -1.09 -8.16 9.25
CA ASN A 697 -2.47 -8.64 9.22
C ASN A 697 -3.16 -8.33 10.56
N ALA A 698 -2.50 -8.59 11.69
CA ALA A 698 -3.02 -8.31 13.03
C ALA A 698 -3.45 -6.83 13.16
N MET A 699 -2.59 -5.92 12.73
CA MET A 699 -2.83 -4.48 12.77
C MET A 699 -4.10 -4.07 12.00
N LEU A 700 -4.27 -4.55 10.75
CA LEU A 700 -5.44 -4.18 9.95
C LEU A 700 -6.74 -4.76 10.48
N LEU A 701 -6.68 -6.03 10.87
CA LEU A 701 -7.80 -6.76 11.42
C LEU A 701 -8.27 -6.08 12.71
N ALA A 702 -7.33 -5.64 13.55
CA ALA A 702 -7.64 -4.83 14.72
C ALA A 702 -8.26 -3.48 14.33
N HIS A 703 -7.72 -2.77 13.33
CA HIS A 703 -8.27 -1.49 12.88
C HIS A 703 -9.73 -1.59 12.44
N LYS A 704 -10.08 -2.68 11.76
CA LYS A 704 -11.47 -3.00 11.39
C LYS A 704 -12.31 -3.31 12.61
N ALA A 705 -11.81 -4.19 13.49
CA ALA A 705 -12.50 -4.56 14.73
C ALA A 705 -12.85 -3.33 15.60
N TYR A 706 -11.95 -2.35 15.71
CA TYR A 706 -12.19 -1.10 16.43
C TYR A 706 -13.18 -0.15 15.75
N LYS A 707 -13.37 -0.25 14.43
CA LYS A 707 -14.37 0.56 13.70
C LYS A 707 -15.77 -0.05 13.78
N ASP A 708 -15.85 -1.37 13.70
CA ASP A 708 -17.11 -2.09 13.56
C ASP A 708 -17.81 -2.34 14.91
N THR A 709 -17.07 -2.21 16.03
CA THR A 709 -17.60 -2.47 17.38
C THR A 709 -17.26 -1.35 18.34
N LYS A 710 -18.16 -1.05 19.28
CA LYS A 710 -17.88 -0.14 20.41
C LYS A 710 -16.95 -0.77 21.46
N ASN A 711 -16.82 -2.09 21.44
CA ASN A 711 -15.96 -2.85 22.35
C ASN A 711 -15.25 -3.97 21.57
N PRO A 712 -13.92 -3.90 21.40
CA PRO A 712 -13.17 -4.94 20.67
C PRO A 712 -13.20 -6.31 21.36
N MET A 713 -13.56 -6.36 22.65
CA MET A 713 -13.67 -7.58 23.46
C MET A 713 -15.09 -8.18 23.47
N ASP A 714 -15.99 -7.73 22.60
CA ASP A 714 -17.28 -8.39 22.39
C ASP A 714 -17.06 -9.85 21.95
N GLU A 715 -17.79 -10.80 22.55
CA GLU A 715 -17.68 -12.24 22.26
C GLU A 715 -17.99 -12.56 20.79
N ASN A 716 -18.74 -11.69 20.11
CA ASN A 716 -19.04 -11.82 18.68
C ASN A 716 -17.90 -11.29 17.78
N ASN A 717 -16.86 -10.67 18.34
CA ASN A 717 -15.72 -10.15 17.60
C ASN A 717 -14.70 -11.25 17.30
N VAL A 718 -15.05 -12.13 16.37
CA VAL A 718 -14.22 -13.25 15.92
C VAL A 718 -12.82 -12.80 15.47
N ILE A 719 -12.72 -11.59 14.88
CA ILE A 719 -11.46 -11.02 14.41
C ILE A 719 -10.49 -10.79 15.57
N MET A 720 -10.94 -10.09 16.63
CA MET A 720 -10.09 -9.82 17.79
C MET A 720 -9.69 -11.12 18.51
N HIS A 721 -10.59 -12.10 18.59
CA HIS A 721 -10.25 -13.43 19.14
C HIS A 721 -9.16 -14.16 18.34
N ASN A 722 -9.17 -14.05 17.01
CA ASN A 722 -8.12 -14.62 16.16
C ASN A 722 -6.75 -13.96 16.38
N ILE A 723 -6.72 -12.64 16.63
CA ILE A 723 -5.50 -11.90 16.96
C ILE A 723 -4.99 -12.31 18.35
N ILE A 724 -5.89 -12.44 19.33
CA ILE A 724 -5.55 -12.94 20.67
C ILE A 724 -4.94 -14.35 20.60
N HIS A 725 -5.52 -15.23 19.79
CA HIS A 725 -4.97 -16.57 19.61
C HIS A 725 -3.58 -16.55 18.93
N TYR A 726 -3.39 -15.70 17.91
CA TYR A 726 -2.10 -15.53 17.24
C TYR A 726 -1.00 -15.10 18.23
N ASN A 727 -1.26 -14.05 19.01
CA ASN A 727 -0.36 -13.52 20.02
C ASN A 727 -0.14 -14.50 21.20
N HIS A 728 -1.14 -15.33 21.54
CA HIS A 728 -0.94 -16.44 22.50
C HIS A 728 0.10 -17.42 22.00
N ILE A 729 0.05 -17.82 20.72
CA ILE A 729 1.07 -18.69 20.14
C ILE A 729 2.44 -18.02 20.19
N ASP A 730 2.55 -16.73 19.86
CA ASP A 730 3.83 -15.98 19.94
C ASP A 730 4.43 -16.03 21.36
N CYS A 731 3.63 -15.78 22.39
CA CYS A 731 4.08 -15.92 23.79
C CYS A 731 4.45 -17.37 24.13
N LYS A 732 3.65 -18.34 23.65
CA LYS A 732 3.80 -19.75 23.98
C LYS A 732 5.07 -20.36 23.40
N VAL A 733 5.41 -20.04 22.15
CA VAL A 733 6.62 -20.57 21.52
C VAL A 733 7.88 -20.04 22.18
N LEU A 734 7.89 -18.80 22.70
CA LEU A 734 9.03 -18.29 23.49
C LEU A 734 9.30 -19.16 24.71
N TRP A 735 8.24 -19.55 25.42
CA TRP A 735 8.34 -20.45 26.56
C TRP A 735 8.80 -21.85 26.16
N GLU A 736 8.23 -22.44 25.11
CA GLU A 736 8.64 -23.77 24.66
C GLU A 736 10.09 -23.80 24.18
N ILE A 737 10.53 -22.78 23.43
CA ILE A 737 11.92 -22.65 22.97
C ILE A 737 12.87 -22.56 24.16
N LEU A 738 12.64 -21.63 25.09
CA LEU A 738 13.53 -21.44 26.23
C LEU A 738 13.56 -22.67 27.15
N THR A 739 12.40 -23.32 27.35
CA THR A 739 12.30 -24.56 28.13
C THR A 739 13.10 -25.69 27.47
N TYR A 740 12.90 -25.91 26.16
CA TYR A 740 13.64 -26.93 25.42
C TYR A 740 15.16 -26.73 25.54
N ILE A 741 15.63 -25.50 25.34
CA ILE A 741 17.05 -25.21 25.38
C ILE A 741 17.62 -25.49 26.79
N ARG A 742 16.93 -25.08 27.86
CA ARG A 742 17.36 -25.34 29.25
C ARG A 742 17.44 -26.83 29.61
N GLU A 743 16.57 -27.64 29.04
CA GLU A 743 16.48 -29.07 29.33
C GLU A 743 17.51 -29.90 28.56
N ASN A 744 18.01 -29.40 27.42
CA ASN A 744 18.79 -30.21 26.47
C ASN A 744 20.19 -29.67 26.14
N HIS A 745 20.51 -28.40 26.44
CA HIS A 745 21.75 -27.71 26.04
C HIS A 745 22.29 -26.81 27.16
#